data_AF-A0A7X8ZVS8-F1
#
_entry.id   AF-A0A7X8ZVS8-F1
#
_cell.length_a   1.000
_cell.length_b   1.000
_cell.length_c   1.000
_cell.angle_alpha   90.00
_cell.angle_beta   90.00
_cell.angle_gamma   90.00
#
_symmetry.space_group_name_H-M   'P 1'
#
loop_
_entity.id
_entity.type
_entity.pdbx_description
1 polymer ?
#
loop_
_entity_poly.entity_id
_entity_poly.type
_entity_poly.pdbx_seq_one_letter_code
_entity_poly.pdbx_strand_id
1 'polypeptide(L)'
;NNKLYGVGYNNSASGLIYNKDLISEEKLPDTWDELFRLADEITTRDEKGEPLIRGLYLNATDMWFNYPLIKECGGYYYGKYPNGTYNAYDIGLNNEGMLEYVTLMKELMAKGYVLNNPNKKDYSDIIASFIDGKVGMFFYGLWSAESFKKAGINYGIAPLPVGKNGERSQPITTVEGFVINKFSLNKDLAKRFLEYILQDESQQLLIEAGNRYDKKTGERNPTNRAVIASDYIQSDPILRQFAQIGEWVEPFPNIPEGPLWYNQDLSINAFKAIFFGDRHGNPVDPQYKLNEFVQILSQQVALMNEVPEHINLPWWAFVVLGIIVVSVIMIYTFQKTKKQRKLKFKVRYDKKTTLLAWALLLPIMALLLMFYVFPIFHNFYLSLTDYSGINLRDYGLIGLGNYQRVLTIGINGLLSMSLWTVIFAFSVVAISFVFGTILAVVLDSTHAKIAKIYRIIYILPWVIPTVITLLMWQGLLETQGGLINQILGAFGIPGVPWLTNPLMAKISTILVMVWFSFPYFMVIAFGYLKSIPKDYYEAAVIDGANKKYIFLKIILPLLFRALLPMLIMSFIMQFNQFGVYMLTQGGPASDILGNPGATDLLITYVFNTAFNTKRYAIAATYSVIIFVFVAVFALTMMRINQKRLS
;
A
#
# COMPACT_ATOMS: atom_id res chain seq x y z
N ASN A 1 -25.39 -6.13 -30.82
CA ASN A 1 -26.37 -5.89 -29.72
C ASN A 1 -25.91 -4.86 -28.67
N ASN A 2 -25.12 -3.82 -28.97
CA ASN A 2 -24.68 -2.84 -27.94
C ASN A 2 -24.05 -3.45 -26.66
N LYS A 3 -23.59 -4.71 -26.71
CA LYS A 3 -22.96 -5.44 -25.61
C LYS A 3 -21.45 -5.36 -25.77
N LEU A 4 -20.74 -5.16 -24.67
CA LEU A 4 -19.29 -5.29 -24.62
C LEU A 4 -18.97 -6.79 -24.68
N TYR A 5 -18.18 -7.22 -25.66
CA TYR A 5 -17.66 -8.59 -25.73
C TYR A 5 -16.17 -8.51 -25.39
N GLY A 6 -15.75 -9.29 -24.39
CA GLY A 6 -14.34 -9.55 -24.09
C GLY A 6 -14.05 -11.01 -24.39
N VAL A 7 -12.89 -11.30 -24.96
CA VAL A 7 -12.44 -12.67 -25.21
C VAL A 7 -11.23 -12.92 -24.31
N GLY A 8 -11.36 -13.89 -23.42
CA GLY A 8 -10.26 -14.33 -22.57
C GLY A 8 -9.14 -14.94 -23.41
N TYR A 9 -7.90 -14.76 -22.97
CA TYR A 9 -6.76 -15.51 -23.48
C TYR A 9 -6.05 -16.29 -22.36
N ASN A 10 -6.06 -15.77 -21.13
CA ASN A 10 -5.46 -16.40 -19.96
C ASN A 10 -6.44 -16.47 -18.79
N ASN A 11 -6.46 -17.60 -18.09
CA ASN A 11 -7.28 -17.87 -16.91
C ASN A 11 -6.39 -18.04 -15.68
N SER A 12 -6.51 -17.14 -14.70
CA SER A 12 -5.81 -17.26 -13.43
C SER A 12 -6.49 -18.29 -12.54
N ALA A 13 -6.00 -19.54 -12.58
CA ALA A 13 -6.52 -20.62 -11.75
C ALA A 13 -5.59 -20.94 -10.57
N SER A 14 -6.15 -21.55 -9.53
CA SER A 14 -5.40 -22.15 -8.42
C SER A 14 -5.87 -23.58 -8.20
N GLY A 15 -5.00 -24.41 -7.67
CA GLY A 15 -5.31 -25.78 -7.29
C GLY A 15 -4.57 -26.18 -6.02
N LEU A 16 -4.46 -27.48 -5.82
CA LEU A 16 -3.66 -28.09 -4.77
C LEU A 16 -2.23 -28.28 -5.29
N ILE A 17 -1.32 -27.38 -4.90
CA ILE A 17 0.11 -27.62 -5.11
C ILE A 17 0.56 -28.67 -4.11
N TYR A 18 1.31 -29.67 -4.58
CA TYR A 18 1.80 -30.75 -3.71
C TYR A 18 3.24 -31.14 -4.01
N ASN A 19 3.95 -31.58 -2.98
CA ASN A 19 5.31 -32.10 -3.05
C ASN A 19 5.26 -33.60 -3.37
N LYS A 20 5.79 -33.98 -4.54
CA LYS A 20 5.75 -35.36 -5.05
C LYS A 20 6.68 -36.31 -4.31
N ASP A 21 7.68 -35.78 -3.60
CA ASP A 21 8.57 -36.59 -2.76
C ASP A 21 7.88 -36.98 -1.44
N LEU A 22 6.84 -36.24 -1.03
CA LEU A 22 6.03 -36.53 0.15
C LEU A 22 4.72 -37.24 -0.21
N ILE A 23 4.16 -36.96 -1.39
CA ILE A 23 2.82 -37.39 -1.79
C ILE A 23 2.84 -37.90 -3.23
N SER A 24 2.60 -39.20 -3.40
CA SER A 24 2.42 -39.79 -4.73
C SER A 24 1.09 -39.36 -5.35
N GLU A 25 1.05 -39.26 -6.67
CA GLU A 25 -0.14 -38.85 -7.43
C GLU A 25 -1.37 -39.75 -7.14
N GLU A 26 -1.16 -41.05 -6.92
CA GLU A 26 -2.21 -42.02 -6.57
C GLU A 26 -2.83 -41.80 -5.17
N LYS A 27 -2.15 -41.04 -4.30
CA LYS A 27 -2.61 -40.74 -2.94
C LYS A 27 -3.27 -39.36 -2.85
N LEU A 28 -3.43 -38.66 -3.97
CA LEU A 28 -4.08 -37.35 -3.97
C LEU A 28 -5.53 -37.49 -3.47
N PRO A 29 -5.99 -36.58 -2.61
CA PRO A 29 -7.32 -36.69 -2.02
C PRO A 29 -8.41 -36.33 -3.02
N ASP A 30 -9.46 -37.14 -3.10
CA ASP A 30 -10.63 -36.85 -3.92
C ASP A 30 -11.68 -36.04 -3.13
N THR A 31 -11.70 -36.16 -1.80
CA THR A 31 -12.63 -35.45 -0.90
C THR A 31 -11.91 -34.57 0.14
N TRP A 32 -12.62 -33.59 0.70
CA TRP A 32 -12.06 -32.72 1.75
C TRP A 32 -11.62 -33.50 3.00
N ASP A 33 -12.40 -34.50 3.42
CA ASP A 33 -12.07 -35.36 4.56
C ASP A 33 -10.79 -36.17 4.32
N GLU A 34 -10.63 -36.71 3.10
CA GLU A 34 -9.39 -37.39 2.70
C GLU A 34 -8.20 -36.43 2.69
N LEU A 35 -8.39 -35.18 2.24
CA LEU A 35 -7.35 -34.16 2.26
C LEU A 35 -6.86 -33.89 3.68
N PHE A 36 -7.77 -33.72 4.64
CA PHE A 36 -7.40 -33.48 6.03
C PHE A 36 -6.77 -34.71 6.68
N ARG A 37 -7.26 -35.92 6.37
CA ARG A 37 -6.64 -37.16 6.84
C ARG A 37 -5.23 -37.34 6.29
N LEU A 38 -5.04 -37.13 4.99
CA LEU A 38 -3.73 -37.21 4.35
C LEU A 38 -2.76 -36.16 4.94
N ALA A 39 -3.25 -34.95 5.22
CA ALA A 39 -2.47 -33.93 5.90
C ALA A 39 -2.01 -34.40 7.28
N ASP A 40 -2.87 -35.07 8.05
CA ASP A 40 -2.53 -35.67 9.34
C ASP A 40 -1.49 -36.79 9.19
N GLU A 41 -1.61 -37.66 8.18
CA GLU A 41 -0.67 -38.77 7.93
C GLU A 41 0.76 -38.30 7.57
N ILE A 42 0.88 -37.22 6.80
CA ILE A 42 2.19 -36.70 6.34
C ILE A 42 2.86 -35.85 7.42
N THR A 43 2.08 -35.26 8.32
CA THR A 43 2.61 -34.31 9.30
C THR A 43 3.52 -35.01 10.31
N THR A 44 4.77 -34.57 10.37
CA THR A 44 5.73 -35.00 11.39
C THR A 44 5.97 -33.88 12.38
N ARG A 45 6.19 -34.23 13.65
CA ARG A 45 6.37 -33.27 14.75
C ARG A 45 7.65 -33.53 15.50
N ASP A 46 8.22 -32.47 16.06
CA ASP A 46 9.34 -32.58 17.00
C ASP A 46 8.87 -32.98 18.41
N GLU A 47 9.82 -33.12 19.34
CA GLU A 47 9.54 -33.49 20.75
C GLU A 47 8.65 -32.47 21.48
N LYS A 48 8.56 -31.22 20.98
CA LYS A 48 7.72 -30.16 21.54
C LYS A 48 6.32 -30.11 20.90
N GLY A 49 6.05 -30.99 19.94
CA GLY A 49 4.80 -31.05 19.19
C GLY A 49 4.72 -30.08 18.01
N GLU A 50 5.80 -29.37 17.70
CA GLU A 50 5.86 -28.44 16.57
C GLU A 50 6.05 -29.18 15.24
N PRO A 51 5.32 -28.84 14.16
CA PRO A 51 5.46 -29.52 12.88
C PRO A 51 6.84 -29.30 12.24
N LEU A 52 7.58 -30.39 12.02
CA LEU A 52 8.81 -30.43 11.21
C LEU A 52 8.47 -30.46 9.72
N ILE A 53 7.54 -31.32 9.35
CA ILE A 53 6.89 -31.37 8.02
C ILE A 53 5.40 -31.17 8.24
N ARG A 54 4.80 -30.23 7.52
CA ARG A 54 3.35 -29.97 7.52
C ARG A 54 2.72 -30.67 6.32
N GLY A 55 1.75 -31.54 6.54
CA GLY A 55 1.00 -32.15 5.43
C GLY A 55 0.19 -31.13 4.63
N LEU A 56 -0.38 -30.13 5.31
CA LEU A 56 -1.12 -29.02 4.72
C LEU A 56 -0.64 -27.70 5.33
N TYR A 57 -0.53 -26.64 4.52
CA TYR A 57 -0.22 -25.31 5.05
C TYR A 57 -1.01 -24.19 4.36
N LEU A 58 -1.85 -23.50 5.12
CA LEU A 58 -2.80 -22.49 4.64
C LEU A 58 -2.56 -21.11 5.28
N ASN A 59 -2.99 -20.05 4.60
CA ASN A 59 -3.08 -18.72 5.18
C ASN A 59 -4.53 -18.40 5.54
N ALA A 60 -4.88 -18.43 6.83
CA ALA A 60 -6.26 -18.20 7.28
C ALA A 60 -6.82 -16.80 6.96
N THR A 61 -5.95 -15.81 6.71
CA THR A 61 -6.36 -14.44 6.39
C THR A 61 -6.59 -14.20 4.91
N ASP A 62 -6.18 -15.15 4.06
CA ASP A 62 -6.39 -15.08 2.63
C ASP A 62 -7.78 -15.63 2.30
N MET A 63 -8.67 -14.77 1.80
CA MET A 63 -9.99 -15.21 1.37
C MET A 63 -9.97 -15.78 -0.05
N TRP A 64 -9.04 -15.34 -0.91
CA TRP A 64 -9.00 -15.72 -2.33
C TRP A 64 -8.79 -17.22 -2.53
N PHE A 65 -7.71 -17.76 -1.97
CA PHE A 65 -7.37 -19.18 -2.12
C PHE A 65 -8.20 -20.10 -1.24
N ASN A 66 -8.75 -19.58 -0.14
CA ASN A 66 -9.63 -20.34 0.74
C ASN A 66 -11.11 -20.27 0.33
N TYR A 67 -11.48 -19.52 -0.72
CA TYR A 67 -12.86 -19.44 -1.18
C TYR A 67 -13.54 -20.81 -1.40
N PRO A 68 -12.88 -21.80 -2.01
CA PRO A 68 -13.46 -23.14 -2.15
C PRO A 68 -13.89 -23.75 -0.82
N LEU A 69 -13.07 -23.57 0.22
CA LEU A 69 -13.37 -24.07 1.56
C LEU A 69 -14.45 -23.23 2.26
N ILE A 70 -14.44 -21.91 2.05
CA ILE A 70 -15.52 -21.01 2.51
C ILE A 70 -16.87 -21.47 1.93
N LYS A 71 -16.90 -21.76 0.63
CA LYS A 71 -18.10 -22.19 -0.09
C LYS A 71 -18.55 -23.59 0.31
N GLU A 72 -17.60 -24.50 0.55
CA GLU A 72 -17.85 -25.84 1.08
C GLU A 72 -18.59 -25.80 2.43
N CYS A 73 -18.25 -24.83 3.28
CA CYS A 73 -18.96 -24.58 4.54
C CYS A 73 -20.29 -23.81 4.35
N GLY A 74 -20.59 -23.27 3.17
CA GLY A 74 -21.83 -22.53 2.88
C GLY A 74 -21.70 -21.00 2.92
N GLY A 75 -20.50 -20.46 3.09
CA GLY A 75 -20.21 -19.03 2.92
C GLY A 75 -20.15 -18.60 1.45
N TYR A 76 -20.47 -17.34 1.15
CA TYR A 76 -20.32 -16.78 -0.20
C TYR A 76 -20.09 -15.26 -0.14
N TYR A 77 -19.52 -14.68 -1.20
CA TYR A 77 -19.16 -13.25 -1.20
C TYR A 77 -20.31 -12.34 -1.59
N TYR A 78 -20.92 -12.61 -2.74
CA TYR A 78 -22.08 -11.90 -3.24
C TYR A 78 -23.11 -12.89 -3.73
N GLY A 79 -24.36 -12.70 -3.34
CA GLY A 79 -25.49 -13.42 -3.91
C GLY A 79 -25.70 -13.04 -5.38
N LYS A 80 -26.63 -13.74 -6.03
CA LYS A 80 -26.99 -13.51 -7.44
C LYS A 80 -28.48 -13.19 -7.53
N TYR A 81 -28.82 -12.22 -8.38
CA TYR A 81 -30.20 -12.00 -8.79
C TYR A 81 -30.72 -13.19 -9.62
N PRO A 82 -32.04 -13.34 -9.82
CA PRO A 82 -32.61 -14.42 -10.63
C PRO A 82 -32.08 -14.50 -12.09
N ASN A 83 -31.53 -13.40 -12.61
CA ASN A 83 -30.91 -13.34 -13.94
C ASN A 83 -29.44 -13.82 -13.97
N GLY A 84 -28.88 -14.26 -12.84
CA GLY A 84 -27.51 -14.74 -12.69
C GLY A 84 -26.45 -13.66 -12.46
N THR A 85 -26.80 -12.38 -12.46
CA THR A 85 -25.87 -11.28 -12.15
C THR A 85 -25.65 -11.15 -10.64
N TYR A 86 -24.45 -10.75 -10.23
CA TYR A 86 -24.12 -10.56 -8.81
C TYR A 86 -24.89 -9.38 -8.20
N ASN A 87 -25.36 -9.57 -6.96
CA ASN A 87 -25.99 -8.55 -6.14
C ASN A 87 -25.00 -8.05 -5.08
N ALA A 88 -24.51 -6.82 -5.23
CA ALA A 88 -23.53 -6.23 -4.31
C ALA A 88 -24.06 -6.04 -2.88
N TYR A 89 -25.38 -6.00 -2.70
CA TYR A 89 -26.04 -5.79 -1.39
C TYR A 89 -26.36 -7.09 -0.65
N ASP A 90 -26.18 -8.24 -1.30
CA ASP A 90 -26.38 -9.56 -0.70
C ASP A 90 -25.02 -10.18 -0.38
N ILE A 91 -24.51 -9.92 0.82
CA ILE A 91 -23.16 -10.33 1.24
C ILE A 91 -23.28 -11.53 2.19
N GLY A 92 -22.82 -12.70 1.74
CA GLY A 92 -22.92 -13.97 2.48
C GLY A 92 -21.77 -14.25 3.45
N LEU A 93 -21.14 -13.21 4.00
CA LEU A 93 -19.90 -13.32 4.79
C LEU A 93 -20.13 -13.34 6.32
N ASN A 94 -21.38 -13.37 6.78
CA ASN A 94 -21.76 -13.45 8.20
C ASN A 94 -22.86 -14.48 8.48
N ASN A 95 -22.95 -15.51 7.64
CA ASN A 95 -23.92 -16.60 7.79
C ASN A 95 -23.36 -17.77 8.63
N GLU A 96 -24.21 -18.77 8.91
CA GLU A 96 -23.81 -19.97 9.67
C GLU A 96 -22.65 -20.73 8.99
N GLY A 97 -22.61 -20.75 7.66
CA GLY A 97 -21.54 -21.41 6.92
C GLY A 97 -20.17 -20.75 7.09
N MET A 98 -20.13 -19.42 7.23
CA MET A 98 -18.89 -18.71 7.58
C MET A 98 -18.43 -19.03 8.99
N LEU A 99 -19.34 -19.27 9.95
CA LEU A 99 -18.96 -19.75 11.28
C LEU A 99 -18.40 -21.16 11.24
N GLU A 100 -18.97 -22.06 10.43
CA GLU A 100 -18.43 -23.40 10.21
C GLU A 100 -17.01 -23.33 9.61
N TYR A 101 -16.79 -22.48 8.61
CA TYR A 101 -15.45 -22.22 8.06
C TYR A 101 -14.46 -21.71 9.10
N VAL A 102 -14.85 -20.73 9.93
CA VAL A 102 -13.98 -20.21 10.98
C VAL A 102 -13.63 -21.29 12.00
N THR A 103 -14.59 -22.14 12.35
CA THR A 103 -14.40 -23.25 13.30
C THR A 103 -13.41 -24.25 12.74
N LEU A 104 -13.63 -24.72 11.51
CA LEU A 104 -12.70 -25.60 10.79
C LEU A 104 -11.29 -25.00 10.71
N MET A 105 -11.19 -23.71 10.40
CA MET A 105 -9.88 -23.07 10.27
C MET A 105 -9.16 -22.93 11.62
N LYS A 106 -9.88 -22.72 12.72
CA LYS A 106 -9.31 -22.76 14.08
C LYS A 106 -8.82 -24.15 14.47
N GLU A 107 -9.53 -25.20 14.07
CA GLU A 107 -9.10 -26.59 14.29
C GLU A 107 -7.80 -26.90 13.53
N LEU A 108 -7.74 -26.53 12.24
CA LEU A 108 -6.54 -26.69 11.43
C LEU A 108 -5.37 -25.84 11.95
N MET A 109 -5.66 -24.66 12.52
CA MET A 109 -4.66 -23.84 13.21
C MET A 109 -4.13 -24.52 14.47
N ALA A 110 -4.99 -25.13 15.28
CA ALA A 110 -4.56 -25.92 16.44
C ALA A 110 -3.69 -27.14 16.04
N LYS A 111 -3.90 -27.69 14.84
CA LYS A 111 -3.03 -28.71 14.23
C LYS A 111 -1.74 -28.15 13.64
N GLY A 112 -1.54 -26.83 13.58
CA GLY A 112 -0.33 -26.22 12.99
C GLY A 112 -0.30 -26.21 11.46
N TYR A 113 -1.47 -26.37 10.81
CA TYR A 113 -1.63 -26.33 9.34
C TYR A 113 -1.94 -24.93 8.81
N VAL A 114 -1.91 -23.94 9.68
CA VAL A 114 -2.18 -22.54 9.33
C VAL A 114 -0.98 -21.69 9.71
N LEU A 115 -0.65 -20.73 8.86
CA LEU A 115 0.39 -19.74 9.12
C LEU A 115 0.14 -19.02 10.45
N ASN A 116 1.01 -19.26 11.44
CA ASN A 116 0.91 -18.67 12.77
C ASN A 116 1.62 -17.32 12.86
N ASN A 117 1.42 -16.46 11.86
CA ASN A 117 1.93 -15.09 11.85
C ASN A 117 0.85 -14.12 11.34
N PRO A 118 0.27 -13.28 12.22
CA PRO A 118 -0.76 -12.32 11.84
C PRO A 118 -0.25 -11.20 10.95
N ASN A 119 1.04 -11.10 10.61
CA ASN A 119 1.57 -9.99 9.81
C ASN A 119 1.78 -10.33 8.34
N LYS A 120 1.87 -11.63 8.02
CA LYS A 120 2.19 -12.07 6.68
C LYS A 120 0.92 -12.22 5.86
N LYS A 121 0.73 -11.23 4.99
CA LYS A 121 -0.41 -11.15 4.08
C LYS A 121 -0.22 -12.07 2.87
N ASP A 122 1.02 -12.34 2.47
CA ASP A 122 1.35 -13.09 1.27
C ASP A 122 1.80 -14.54 1.55
N TYR A 123 1.89 -15.33 0.49
CA TYR A 123 2.26 -16.75 0.53
C TYR A 123 3.76 -17.00 0.62
N SER A 124 4.61 -15.97 0.78
CA SER A 124 6.07 -16.12 0.67
C SER A 124 6.64 -17.14 1.66
N ASP A 125 6.08 -17.21 2.87
CA ASP A 125 6.51 -18.19 3.89
C ASP A 125 6.08 -19.62 3.59
N ILE A 126 4.85 -19.77 3.08
CA ILE A 126 4.34 -21.09 2.66
C ILE A 126 5.18 -21.58 1.49
N ILE A 127 5.47 -20.70 0.52
CA ILE A 127 6.33 -20.94 -0.64
C ILE A 127 7.76 -21.30 -0.20
N ALA A 128 8.36 -20.52 0.70
CA ALA A 128 9.70 -20.80 1.21
C ALA A 128 9.76 -22.14 1.96
N SER A 129 8.77 -22.42 2.80
CA SER A 129 8.69 -23.70 3.53
C SER A 129 8.45 -24.89 2.60
N PHE A 130 7.71 -24.69 1.51
CA PHE A 130 7.50 -25.69 0.46
C PHE A 130 8.79 -25.95 -0.32
N ILE A 131 9.53 -24.89 -0.69
CA ILE A 131 10.86 -24.98 -1.31
C ILE A 131 11.85 -25.71 -0.41
N ASP A 132 11.78 -25.50 0.91
CA ASP A 132 12.57 -26.22 1.92
C ASP A 132 12.15 -27.69 2.11
N GLY A 133 11.10 -28.16 1.41
CA GLY A 133 10.57 -29.52 1.55
C GLY A 133 9.78 -29.78 2.84
N LYS A 134 9.38 -28.73 3.57
CA LYS A 134 8.70 -28.83 4.86
C LYS A 134 7.17 -28.75 4.76
N VAL A 135 6.63 -28.65 3.55
CA VAL A 135 5.18 -28.58 3.29
C VAL A 135 4.81 -29.61 2.24
N GLY A 136 3.80 -30.43 2.55
CA GLY A 136 3.22 -31.42 1.65
C GLY A 136 2.31 -30.79 0.61
N MET A 137 1.30 -30.03 1.05
CA MET A 137 0.28 -29.42 0.17
C MET A 137 -0.14 -28.02 0.62
N PHE A 138 -0.61 -27.21 -0.33
CA PHE A 138 -1.26 -25.92 -0.08
C PHE A 138 -2.07 -25.45 -1.30
N PHE A 139 -2.98 -24.49 -1.11
CA PHE A 139 -3.78 -23.92 -2.21
C PHE A 139 -3.04 -22.76 -2.86
N TYR A 140 -2.69 -22.91 -4.14
CA TYR A 140 -1.97 -21.88 -4.90
C TYR A 140 -2.00 -22.17 -6.41
N GLY A 141 -1.41 -21.29 -7.20
CA GLY A 141 -1.23 -21.45 -8.66
C GLY A 141 0.25 -21.53 -9.05
N LEU A 142 0.52 -21.44 -10.35
CA LEU A 142 1.87 -21.61 -10.89
C LEU A 142 2.72 -20.33 -10.94
N TRP A 143 2.31 -19.25 -10.27
CA TRP A 143 3.05 -17.97 -10.26
C TRP A 143 4.47 -18.08 -9.68
N SER A 144 4.73 -19.07 -8.83
CA SER A 144 6.06 -19.34 -8.24
C SER A 144 6.74 -20.58 -8.83
N ALA A 145 6.23 -21.10 -9.95
CA ALA A 145 6.77 -22.29 -10.61
C ALA A 145 8.25 -22.16 -10.98
N GLU A 146 8.72 -20.96 -11.38
CA GLU A 146 10.14 -20.73 -11.65
C GLU A 146 11.00 -20.90 -10.39
N SER A 147 10.54 -20.41 -9.24
CA SER A 147 11.22 -20.58 -7.95
C SER A 147 11.28 -22.05 -7.54
N PHE A 148 10.17 -22.78 -7.72
CA PHE A 148 10.11 -24.23 -7.48
C PHE A 148 11.13 -24.98 -8.35
N LYS A 149 11.14 -24.73 -9.67
CA LYS A 149 12.07 -25.36 -10.60
C LYS A 149 13.53 -25.01 -10.29
N LYS A 150 13.84 -23.75 -9.94
CA LYS A 150 15.20 -23.33 -9.55
C LYS A 150 15.69 -23.98 -8.27
N ALA A 151 14.80 -24.17 -7.30
CA ALA A 151 15.11 -24.88 -6.07
C ALA A 151 15.24 -26.40 -6.26
N GLY A 152 14.80 -26.94 -7.41
CA GLY A 152 14.83 -28.37 -7.69
C GLY A 152 13.75 -29.17 -6.96
N ILE A 153 12.70 -28.52 -6.45
CA ILE A 153 11.60 -29.22 -5.76
C ILE A 153 10.79 -30.04 -6.78
N ASN A 154 10.49 -31.29 -6.45
CA ASN A 154 9.65 -32.15 -7.27
C ASN A 154 8.18 -31.91 -6.89
N TYR A 155 7.46 -31.13 -7.70
CA TYR A 155 6.08 -30.71 -7.38
C TYR A 155 5.09 -31.11 -8.49
N GLY A 156 3.81 -31.13 -8.12
CA GLY A 156 2.69 -31.24 -9.04
C GLY A 156 1.58 -30.24 -8.67
N ILE A 157 0.54 -30.19 -9.49
CA ILE A 157 -0.67 -29.41 -9.23
C ILE A 157 -1.89 -30.26 -9.50
N ALA A 158 -2.76 -30.40 -8.51
CA ALA A 158 -3.99 -31.18 -8.64
C ALA A 158 -5.23 -30.28 -8.53
N PRO A 159 -6.37 -30.69 -9.08
CA PRO A 159 -7.64 -30.05 -8.78
C PRO A 159 -7.95 -30.11 -7.28
N LEU A 160 -8.76 -29.17 -6.82
CA LEU A 160 -9.26 -29.21 -5.44
C LEU A 160 -10.25 -30.37 -5.25
N PRO A 161 -10.42 -30.85 -4.00
CA PRO A 161 -11.33 -31.95 -3.71
C PRO A 161 -12.78 -31.71 -4.16
N VAL A 162 -13.55 -32.78 -4.25
CA VAL A 162 -14.99 -32.76 -4.45
C VAL A 162 -15.68 -32.36 -3.14
N GLY A 163 -16.63 -31.43 -3.25
CA GLY A 163 -17.40 -30.93 -2.12
C GLY A 163 -18.52 -31.87 -1.68
N LYS A 164 -19.15 -31.57 -0.54
CA LYS A 164 -20.33 -32.30 0.00
C LYS A 164 -21.48 -32.40 -0.99
N ASN A 165 -21.59 -31.47 -1.94
CA ASN A 165 -22.60 -31.46 -2.98
C ASN A 165 -22.31 -32.43 -4.16
N GLY A 166 -21.17 -33.13 -4.13
CA GLY A 166 -20.73 -34.03 -5.21
C GLY A 166 -20.14 -33.32 -6.41
N GLU A 167 -20.04 -31.98 -6.39
CA GLU A 167 -19.37 -31.21 -7.42
C GLU A 167 -17.92 -30.91 -7.02
N ARG A 168 -17.04 -30.82 -8.02
CA ARG A 168 -15.64 -30.45 -7.79
C ARG A 168 -15.57 -29.02 -7.26
N SER A 169 -14.81 -28.79 -6.18
CA SER A 169 -14.67 -27.46 -5.62
C SER A 169 -14.00 -26.50 -6.61
N GLN A 170 -14.59 -25.31 -6.76
CA GLN A 170 -14.21 -24.34 -7.79
C GLN A 170 -13.45 -23.16 -7.15
N PRO A 171 -12.14 -23.00 -7.44
CA PRO A 171 -11.41 -21.80 -7.06
C PRO A 171 -11.89 -20.60 -7.86
N ILE A 172 -11.76 -19.42 -7.26
CA ILE A 172 -12.05 -18.17 -7.96
C ILE A 172 -10.97 -17.93 -9.03
N THR A 173 -11.41 -17.50 -10.20
CA THR A 173 -10.53 -17.06 -11.29
C THR A 173 -10.76 -15.62 -11.70
N THR A 174 -9.68 -14.98 -12.16
CA THR A 174 -9.76 -13.84 -13.07
C THR A 174 -9.39 -14.26 -14.49
N VAL A 175 -10.08 -13.68 -15.47
CA VAL A 175 -9.80 -13.90 -16.88
C VAL A 175 -9.10 -12.66 -17.44
N GLU A 176 -7.87 -12.82 -17.89
CA GLU A 176 -7.21 -11.82 -18.71
C GLU A 176 -7.73 -11.94 -20.14
N GLY A 177 -8.13 -10.83 -20.74
CA GLY A 177 -8.77 -10.84 -22.03
C GLY A 177 -8.53 -9.58 -22.84
N PHE A 178 -8.85 -9.69 -24.13
CA PHE A 178 -8.86 -8.58 -25.04
C PHE A 178 -10.22 -7.90 -25.05
N VAL A 179 -10.20 -6.56 -25.04
CA VAL A 179 -11.41 -5.74 -25.16
C VAL A 179 -11.18 -4.67 -26.23
N ILE A 180 -12.21 -4.45 -27.07
CA ILE A 180 -12.21 -3.32 -28.00
C ILE A 180 -12.85 -2.13 -27.31
N ASN A 181 -12.08 -1.06 -27.16
CA ASN A 181 -12.59 0.18 -26.61
C ASN A 181 -13.68 0.77 -27.53
N LYS A 182 -14.85 1.11 -26.97
CA LYS A 182 -15.95 1.77 -27.69
C LYS A 182 -15.52 3.05 -28.42
N PHE A 183 -14.48 3.71 -27.93
CA PHE A 183 -13.95 4.99 -28.42
C PHE A 183 -12.77 4.83 -29.39
N SER A 184 -12.44 3.62 -29.83
CA SER A 184 -11.41 3.41 -30.86
C SER A 184 -11.72 4.22 -32.12
N LEU A 185 -10.77 5.05 -32.57
CA LEU A 185 -10.90 5.87 -33.78
C LEU A 185 -11.06 5.00 -35.04
N ASN A 186 -10.39 3.84 -35.08
CA ASN A 186 -10.44 2.88 -36.19
C ASN A 186 -11.00 1.55 -35.70
N LYS A 187 -12.33 1.47 -35.54
CA LYS A 187 -13.00 0.27 -35.00
C LYS A 187 -12.78 -0.98 -35.85
N ASP A 188 -12.77 -0.82 -37.18
CA ASP A 188 -12.59 -1.94 -38.11
C ASP A 188 -11.18 -2.53 -38.03
N LEU A 189 -10.14 -1.69 -37.94
CA LEU A 189 -8.76 -2.16 -37.75
C LEU A 189 -8.59 -2.82 -36.38
N ALA A 190 -9.16 -2.24 -35.32
CA ALA A 190 -9.13 -2.84 -33.99
C ALA A 190 -9.82 -4.22 -33.97
N LYS A 191 -10.95 -4.35 -34.69
CA LYS A 191 -11.65 -5.61 -34.86
C LYS A 191 -10.82 -6.63 -35.62
N ARG A 192 -10.22 -6.25 -36.76
CA ARG A 192 -9.33 -7.14 -37.54
C ARG A 192 -8.12 -7.61 -36.74
N PHE A 193 -7.51 -6.72 -35.97
CA PHE A 193 -6.39 -7.09 -35.09
C PHE A 193 -6.83 -8.06 -34.00
N LEU A 194 -8.00 -7.83 -33.40
CA LEU A 194 -8.57 -8.77 -32.43
C LEU A 194 -8.82 -10.14 -33.09
N GLU A 195 -9.45 -10.16 -34.27
CA GLU A 195 -9.69 -11.40 -35.03
C GLU A 195 -8.39 -12.16 -35.32
N TYR A 196 -7.31 -11.46 -35.69
CA TYR A 196 -5.98 -12.05 -35.90
C TYR A 196 -5.40 -12.65 -34.61
N ILE A 197 -5.43 -11.90 -33.50
CA ILE A 197 -4.90 -12.36 -32.22
C ILE A 197 -5.67 -13.57 -31.69
N LEU A 198 -6.97 -13.68 -31.98
CA LEU A 198 -7.81 -14.78 -31.52
C LEU A 198 -7.68 -16.07 -32.35
N GLN A 199 -6.93 -16.05 -33.45
CA GLN A 199 -6.62 -17.27 -34.21
C GLN A 199 -5.84 -18.26 -33.33
N ASP A 200 -6.07 -19.56 -33.52
CA ASP A 200 -5.46 -20.62 -32.72
C ASP A 200 -3.93 -20.54 -32.71
N GLU A 201 -3.32 -20.26 -33.87
CA GLU A 201 -1.87 -20.12 -34.02
C GLU A 201 -1.32 -18.89 -33.26
N SER A 202 -2.04 -17.77 -33.31
CA SER A 202 -1.69 -16.57 -32.54
C SER A 202 -1.81 -16.80 -31.03
N GLN A 203 -2.86 -17.50 -30.59
CA GLN A 203 -3.07 -17.86 -29.20
C GLN A 203 -2.00 -18.85 -28.71
N GLN A 204 -1.60 -19.81 -29.54
CA GLN A 204 -0.52 -20.75 -29.25
C GLN A 204 0.79 -20.00 -28.95
N LEU A 205 1.22 -19.13 -29.87
CA LEU A 205 2.43 -18.31 -29.69
C LEU A 205 2.36 -17.43 -28.44
N LEU A 206 1.19 -16.86 -28.15
CA LEU A 206 0.98 -16.02 -26.97
C LEU A 206 1.15 -16.81 -25.66
N ILE A 207 0.69 -18.06 -25.63
CA ILE A 207 0.76 -18.95 -24.46
C ILE A 207 2.17 -19.51 -24.29
N GLU A 208 2.83 -19.95 -25.35
CA GLU A 208 4.23 -20.36 -25.32
C GLU A 208 5.13 -19.25 -24.82
N ALA A 209 5.01 -18.04 -25.38
CA ALA A 209 5.81 -16.90 -24.95
C ALA A 209 5.55 -16.52 -23.48
N GLY A 210 4.29 -16.57 -23.04
CA GLY A 210 3.92 -16.32 -21.65
C GLY A 210 4.46 -17.35 -20.67
N ASN A 211 4.57 -18.60 -21.12
CA ASN A 211 5.13 -19.71 -20.36
C ASN A 211 6.64 -19.90 -20.58
N ARG A 212 7.31 -18.91 -21.17
CA ARG A 212 8.76 -18.88 -21.44
C ARG A 212 9.23 -20.04 -22.33
N TYR A 213 8.43 -20.43 -23.32
CA TYR A 213 8.69 -21.48 -24.31
C TYR A 213 9.06 -22.80 -23.61
N ASP A 214 10.24 -23.35 -23.86
CA ASP A 214 10.69 -24.65 -23.34
C ASP A 214 10.70 -24.73 -21.80
N LYS A 215 10.75 -23.59 -21.11
CA LYS A 215 10.68 -23.57 -19.64
C LYS A 215 9.31 -23.96 -19.10
N LYS A 216 8.23 -23.86 -19.89
CA LYS A 216 6.86 -24.29 -19.53
C LYS A 216 6.48 -23.87 -18.11
N THR A 217 6.56 -22.58 -17.80
CA THR A 217 6.40 -22.10 -16.41
C THR A 217 4.97 -22.24 -15.89
N GLY A 218 3.97 -22.23 -16.78
CA GLY A 218 2.56 -22.26 -16.39
C GLY A 218 2.04 -20.92 -15.87
N GLU A 219 2.83 -19.84 -15.99
CA GLU A 219 2.41 -18.46 -15.70
C GLU A 219 1.15 -18.04 -16.49
N ARG A 220 0.91 -18.65 -17.65
CA ARG A 220 -0.31 -18.46 -18.44
C ARG A 220 -1.04 -19.78 -18.67
N ASN A 221 -2.31 -19.82 -18.24
CA ASN A 221 -3.22 -20.91 -18.51
C ASN A 221 -4.11 -20.57 -19.72
N PRO A 222 -4.04 -21.33 -20.82
CA PRO A 222 -4.84 -21.03 -22.01
C PRO A 222 -6.35 -21.12 -21.74
N THR A 223 -7.11 -20.25 -22.42
CA THR A 223 -8.57 -20.37 -22.53
C THR A 223 -9.02 -20.86 -23.91
N ASN A 224 -8.14 -20.81 -24.91
CA ASN A 224 -8.39 -21.35 -26.23
C ASN A 224 -8.31 -22.89 -26.20
N ARG A 225 -9.38 -23.56 -26.64
CA ARG A 225 -9.50 -25.03 -26.62
C ARG A 225 -8.50 -25.75 -27.53
N ALA A 226 -8.15 -25.17 -28.68
CA ALA A 226 -7.14 -25.74 -29.57
C ALA A 226 -5.75 -25.69 -28.91
N VAL A 227 -5.43 -24.59 -28.22
CA VAL A 227 -4.17 -24.47 -27.45
C VAL A 227 -4.14 -25.43 -26.27
N ILE A 228 -5.25 -25.61 -25.55
CA ILE A 228 -5.35 -26.62 -24.48
C ILE A 228 -5.07 -28.03 -25.03
N ALA A 229 -5.58 -28.35 -26.22
CA ALA A 229 -5.37 -29.64 -26.88
C ALA A 229 -4.00 -29.79 -27.58
N SER A 230 -3.18 -28.73 -27.61
CA SER A 230 -1.87 -28.75 -28.29
C SER A 230 -0.87 -29.68 -27.62
N ASP A 231 0.08 -30.19 -28.40
CA ASP A 231 1.20 -30.99 -27.89
C ASP A 231 2.02 -30.23 -26.83
N TYR A 232 2.14 -28.91 -26.95
CA TYR A 232 2.87 -28.07 -25.99
C TYR A 232 2.31 -28.22 -24.57
N ILE A 233 0.99 -28.15 -24.42
CA ILE A 233 0.28 -28.31 -23.13
C ILE A 233 0.21 -29.79 -22.74
N GLN A 234 -0.17 -30.67 -23.66
CA GLN A 234 -0.44 -32.08 -23.35
C GLN A 234 0.83 -32.89 -23.02
N SER A 235 1.99 -32.48 -23.54
CA SER A 235 3.28 -33.14 -23.25
C SER A 235 3.86 -32.83 -21.87
N ASP A 236 3.35 -31.81 -21.17
CA ASP A 236 3.79 -31.46 -19.81
C ASP A 236 2.68 -31.80 -18.80
N PRO A 237 2.90 -32.76 -17.88
CA PRO A 237 1.87 -33.17 -16.93
C PRO A 237 1.32 -32.02 -16.07
N ILE A 238 2.16 -31.06 -15.68
CA ILE A 238 1.77 -29.93 -14.83
C ILE A 238 0.90 -28.98 -15.64
N LEU A 239 1.29 -28.62 -16.87
CA LEU A 239 0.49 -27.74 -17.72
C LEU A 239 -0.85 -28.38 -18.09
N ARG A 240 -0.86 -29.68 -18.40
CA ARG A 240 -2.09 -30.43 -18.70
C ARG A 240 -3.04 -30.44 -17.51
N GLN A 241 -2.55 -30.74 -16.30
CA GLN A 241 -3.37 -30.70 -15.08
C GLN A 241 -3.88 -29.28 -14.81
N PHE A 242 -3.03 -28.26 -15.00
CA PHE A 242 -3.44 -26.86 -14.77
C PHE A 242 -4.49 -26.36 -15.76
N ALA A 243 -4.40 -26.75 -17.03
CA ALA A 243 -5.42 -26.48 -18.03
C ALA A 243 -6.78 -27.10 -17.64
N GLN A 244 -6.75 -28.33 -17.12
CA GLN A 244 -7.95 -29.02 -16.64
C GLN A 244 -8.57 -28.32 -15.44
N ILE A 245 -7.76 -27.84 -14.49
CA ILE A 245 -8.23 -27.03 -13.35
C ILE A 245 -8.97 -25.78 -13.86
N GLY A 246 -8.50 -25.18 -14.95
CA GLY A 246 -9.15 -24.03 -15.59
C GLY A 246 -10.57 -24.27 -16.09
N GLU A 247 -11.02 -25.53 -16.23
CA GLU A 247 -12.40 -25.88 -16.56
C GLU A 247 -13.32 -25.87 -15.33
N TRP A 248 -12.76 -25.97 -14.13
CA TRP A 248 -13.48 -26.06 -12.84
C TRP A 248 -13.21 -24.85 -11.95
N VAL A 249 -13.42 -23.65 -12.49
CA VAL A 249 -13.23 -22.39 -11.76
C VAL A 249 -14.51 -21.56 -11.72
N GLU A 250 -14.67 -20.77 -10.68
CA GLU A 250 -15.75 -19.78 -10.58
C GLU A 250 -15.21 -18.39 -10.97
N PRO A 251 -15.80 -17.68 -11.94
CA PRO A 251 -15.35 -16.35 -12.29
C PRO A 251 -15.56 -15.38 -11.13
N PHE A 252 -14.53 -14.57 -10.85
CA PHE A 252 -14.62 -13.49 -9.88
C PHE A 252 -15.82 -12.57 -10.16
N PRO A 253 -16.53 -12.09 -9.12
CA PRO A 253 -17.67 -11.18 -9.28
C PRO A 253 -17.33 -9.95 -10.13
N ASN A 254 -17.76 -9.95 -11.39
CA ASN A 254 -17.49 -8.87 -12.35
C ASN A 254 -18.48 -7.70 -12.18
N ILE A 255 -18.47 -7.12 -10.99
CA ILE A 255 -19.21 -5.91 -10.60
C ILE A 255 -18.22 -4.87 -10.04
N PRO A 256 -18.50 -3.56 -10.10
CA PRO A 256 -17.58 -2.53 -9.59
C PRO A 256 -17.15 -2.75 -8.13
N GLU A 257 -18.06 -3.27 -7.30
CA GLU A 257 -17.90 -3.55 -5.88
C GLU A 257 -17.14 -4.85 -5.61
N GLY A 258 -16.98 -5.70 -6.63
CA GLY A 258 -16.37 -7.03 -6.53
C GLY A 258 -15.09 -7.04 -5.69
N PRO A 259 -14.14 -6.09 -5.90
CA PRO A 259 -12.91 -6.02 -5.12
C PRO A 259 -13.05 -5.63 -3.64
N LEU A 260 -14.21 -5.19 -3.13
CA LEU A 260 -14.35 -4.65 -1.78
C LEU A 260 -14.09 -5.69 -0.69
N TRP A 261 -14.58 -6.93 -0.84
CA TRP A 261 -14.27 -8.02 0.11
C TRP A 261 -12.80 -8.44 0.03
N TYR A 262 -12.20 -8.36 -1.17
CA TYR A 262 -10.77 -8.65 -1.39
C TYR A 262 -9.87 -7.43 -1.07
N ASN A 263 -10.44 -6.35 -0.50
CA ASN A 263 -9.65 -5.23 -0.02
C ASN A 263 -8.74 -5.71 1.13
N GLN A 264 -7.44 -5.78 0.85
CA GLN A 264 -6.40 -6.36 1.71
C GLN A 264 -6.26 -5.71 3.09
N ASP A 265 -6.95 -4.60 3.36
CA ASP A 265 -6.96 -4.00 4.69
C ASP A 265 -8.26 -4.26 5.46
N LEU A 266 -9.37 -4.61 4.80
CA LEU A 266 -10.63 -4.84 5.51
C LEU A 266 -10.81 -6.31 5.91
N SER A 267 -10.83 -7.21 4.93
CA SER A 267 -11.00 -8.65 5.15
C SER A 267 -9.86 -9.23 5.98
N ILE A 268 -8.63 -8.90 5.60
CA ILE A 268 -7.43 -9.34 6.31
C ILE A 268 -7.49 -8.92 7.78
N ASN A 269 -7.89 -7.69 8.10
CA ASN A 269 -7.96 -7.25 9.50
C ASN A 269 -9.10 -7.90 10.28
N ALA A 270 -10.26 -8.12 9.66
CA ALA A 270 -11.35 -8.88 10.27
C ALA A 270 -10.92 -10.33 10.59
N PHE A 271 -10.30 -11.00 9.62
CA PHE A 271 -9.86 -12.39 9.77
C PHE A 271 -8.67 -12.51 10.72
N LYS A 272 -7.76 -11.51 10.73
CA LYS A 272 -6.72 -11.42 11.76
C LYS A 272 -7.32 -11.37 13.16
N ALA A 273 -8.34 -10.52 13.36
CA ALA A 273 -9.02 -10.42 14.66
C ALA A 273 -9.68 -11.75 15.05
N ILE A 274 -10.32 -12.44 14.11
CA ILE A 274 -11.01 -13.72 14.34
C ILE A 274 -10.03 -14.84 14.73
N PHE A 275 -8.87 -14.92 14.07
CA PHE A 275 -7.95 -16.05 14.23
C PHE A 275 -6.82 -15.79 15.22
N PHE A 276 -6.35 -14.55 15.36
CA PHE A 276 -5.21 -14.20 16.21
C PHE A 276 -5.57 -13.29 17.38
N GLY A 277 -6.83 -12.88 17.49
CA GLY A 277 -7.31 -11.97 18.52
C GLY A 277 -7.21 -10.48 18.14
N ASP A 278 -7.74 -9.62 19.00
CA ASP A 278 -7.68 -8.17 18.83
C ASP A 278 -6.23 -7.64 18.92
N ARG A 279 -6.05 -6.31 18.78
CA ARG A 279 -4.71 -5.69 18.88
C ARG A 279 -4.03 -5.85 20.25
N HIS A 280 -4.77 -6.30 21.27
CA HIS A 280 -4.28 -6.60 22.60
C HIS A 280 -4.02 -8.10 22.81
N GLY A 281 -4.30 -8.92 21.79
CA GLY A 281 -4.19 -10.38 21.84
C GLY A 281 -5.37 -11.06 22.52
N ASN A 282 -6.47 -10.35 22.80
CA ASN A 282 -7.65 -10.96 23.40
C ASN A 282 -8.43 -11.73 22.34
N PRO A 283 -8.98 -12.91 22.68
CA PRO A 283 -9.90 -13.63 21.79
C PRO A 283 -11.10 -12.75 21.40
N VAL A 284 -11.47 -12.80 20.13
CA VAL A 284 -12.63 -12.09 19.59
C VAL A 284 -13.71 -13.11 19.24
N ASP A 285 -14.96 -12.80 19.58
CA ASP A 285 -16.11 -13.58 19.13
C ASP A 285 -16.23 -13.52 17.60
N PRO A 286 -16.09 -14.66 16.89
CA PRO A 286 -16.19 -14.68 15.44
C PRO A 286 -17.52 -14.16 14.91
N GLN A 287 -18.64 -14.50 15.55
CA GLN A 287 -19.96 -14.11 15.04
C GLN A 287 -20.13 -12.59 15.08
N TYR A 288 -19.78 -11.97 16.22
CA TYR A 288 -19.75 -10.52 16.33
C TYR A 288 -18.86 -9.88 15.26
N LYS A 289 -17.64 -10.39 15.06
CA LYS A 289 -16.67 -9.78 14.13
C LYS A 289 -17.06 -9.96 12.67
N LEU A 290 -17.66 -11.09 12.29
CA LEU A 290 -18.20 -11.30 10.94
C LEU A 290 -19.38 -10.35 10.66
N ASN A 291 -20.25 -10.12 11.65
CA ASN A 291 -21.33 -9.14 11.53
C ASN A 291 -20.81 -7.72 11.36
N GLU A 292 -19.81 -7.31 12.15
CA GLU A 292 -19.12 -6.02 11.97
C GLU A 292 -18.50 -5.90 10.57
N PHE A 293 -17.84 -6.97 10.10
CA PHE A 293 -17.23 -7.02 8.77
C PHE A 293 -18.25 -6.82 7.64
N VAL A 294 -19.36 -7.57 7.66
CA VAL A 294 -20.44 -7.43 6.67
C VAL A 294 -21.14 -6.10 6.76
N GLN A 295 -21.34 -5.55 7.97
CA GLN A 295 -21.91 -4.23 8.15
C GLN A 295 -21.04 -3.15 7.47
N ILE A 296 -19.72 -3.20 7.65
CA ILE A 296 -18.81 -2.22 7.04
C ILE A 296 -18.68 -2.43 5.54
N LEU A 297 -18.63 -3.67 5.07
CA LEU A 297 -18.69 -3.96 3.63
C LEU A 297 -19.97 -3.41 3.00
N SER A 298 -21.12 -3.63 3.64
CA SER A 298 -22.41 -3.11 3.18
C SER A 298 -22.42 -1.58 3.14
N GLN A 299 -21.83 -0.93 4.15
CA GLN A 299 -21.61 0.51 4.13
C GLN A 299 -20.72 0.91 2.97
N GLN A 300 -19.58 0.26 2.72
CA GLN A 300 -18.70 0.58 1.60
C GLN A 300 -19.38 0.42 0.25
N VAL A 301 -20.15 -0.65 0.06
CA VAL A 301 -21.00 -0.86 -1.13
C VAL A 301 -21.99 0.29 -1.28
N ALA A 302 -22.68 0.68 -0.20
CA ALA A 302 -23.61 1.80 -0.22
C ALA A 302 -22.92 3.14 -0.55
N LEU A 303 -21.76 3.43 0.06
CA LEU A 303 -20.99 4.65 -0.19
C LEU A 303 -20.39 4.69 -1.60
N MET A 304 -20.10 3.53 -2.20
CA MET A 304 -19.58 3.42 -3.56
C MET A 304 -20.68 3.68 -4.59
N ASN A 305 -21.90 3.19 -4.32
CA ASN A 305 -23.09 3.36 -5.15
C ASN A 305 -23.90 4.63 -4.85
N GLU A 306 -23.52 5.39 -3.83
CA GLU A 306 -24.19 6.61 -3.44
C GLU A 306 -24.09 7.65 -4.57
N VAL A 307 -25.24 8.17 -5.02
CA VAL A 307 -25.28 9.33 -5.91
C VAL A 307 -25.17 10.57 -5.02
N PRO A 308 -24.05 11.32 -5.07
CA PRO A 308 -23.87 12.46 -4.19
C PRO A 308 -24.91 13.55 -4.46
N GLU A 309 -25.35 14.23 -3.39
CA GLU A 309 -26.24 15.38 -3.51
C GLU A 309 -25.58 16.47 -4.37
N HIS A 310 -26.25 16.85 -5.46
CA HIS A 310 -25.83 17.97 -6.28
C HIS A 310 -26.08 19.28 -5.54
N ILE A 311 -25.03 19.84 -4.93
CA ILE A 311 -25.09 21.22 -4.46
C ILE A 311 -24.91 22.10 -5.69
N ASN A 312 -26.03 22.62 -6.20
CA ASN A 312 -26.05 23.60 -7.29
C ASN A 312 -25.41 24.91 -6.82
N LEU A 313 -24.09 25.00 -6.91
CA LEU A 313 -23.39 26.26 -6.84
C LEU A 313 -23.68 27.01 -8.13
N PRO A 314 -24.32 28.19 -8.06
CA PRO A 314 -24.57 28.95 -9.26
C PRO A 314 -23.24 29.35 -9.90
N TRP A 315 -23.18 29.41 -11.23
CA TRP A 315 -21.94 29.67 -11.98
C TRP A 315 -21.19 30.92 -11.50
N TRP A 316 -21.91 31.92 -10.98
CA TRP A 316 -21.34 33.13 -10.40
C TRP A 316 -20.52 32.86 -9.14
N ALA A 317 -20.78 31.80 -8.37
CA ALA A 317 -20.00 31.44 -7.19
C ALA A 317 -18.56 31.11 -7.57
N PHE A 318 -18.33 30.42 -8.68
CA PHE A 318 -17.00 30.14 -9.22
C PHE A 318 -16.31 31.41 -9.73
N VAL A 319 -17.07 32.31 -10.35
CA VAL A 319 -16.57 33.64 -10.77
C VAL A 319 -16.18 34.47 -9.56
N VAL A 320 -16.98 34.47 -8.49
CA VAL A 320 -16.69 35.16 -7.23
C VAL A 320 -15.46 34.57 -6.55
N LEU A 321 -15.32 33.25 -6.48
CA LEU A 321 -14.13 32.58 -5.95
C LEU A 321 -12.87 32.94 -6.76
N GLY A 322 -12.98 32.93 -8.10
CA GLY A 322 -11.92 33.38 -8.99
C GLY A 322 -11.54 34.85 -8.77
N ILE A 323 -12.54 35.73 -8.64
CA ILE A 323 -12.34 37.15 -8.32
C ILE A 323 -11.68 37.32 -6.95
N ILE A 324 -12.08 36.56 -5.93
CA ILE A 324 -11.46 36.59 -4.59
C ILE A 324 -9.99 36.18 -4.68
N VAL A 325 -9.67 35.09 -5.36
CA VAL A 325 -8.28 34.62 -5.52
C VAL A 325 -7.44 35.66 -6.27
N VAL A 326 -7.94 36.19 -7.40
CA VAL A 326 -7.28 37.24 -8.16
C VAL A 326 -7.14 38.52 -7.33
N SER A 327 -8.15 38.90 -6.56
CA SER A 327 -8.13 40.07 -5.68
C SER A 327 -7.14 39.90 -4.54
N VAL A 328 -7.03 38.71 -3.95
CA VAL A 328 -6.02 38.40 -2.92
C VAL A 328 -4.62 38.47 -3.51
N ILE A 329 -4.39 37.90 -4.71
CA ILE A 329 -3.11 38.00 -5.42
C ILE A 329 -2.80 39.46 -5.76
N MET A 330 -3.79 40.22 -6.23
CA MET A 330 -3.66 41.62 -6.62
C MET A 330 -3.41 42.52 -5.39
N ILE A 331 -4.11 42.29 -4.28
CA ILE A 331 -3.89 42.98 -3.01
C ILE A 331 -2.52 42.63 -2.44
N TYR A 332 -2.12 41.35 -2.47
CA TYR A 332 -0.79 40.94 -1.99
C TYR A 332 0.33 41.56 -2.83
N THR A 333 0.23 41.52 -4.16
CA THR A 333 1.19 42.17 -5.05
C THR A 333 1.18 43.68 -4.88
N PHE A 334 0.00 44.31 -4.79
CA PHE A 334 -0.15 45.75 -4.58
C PHE A 334 0.45 46.19 -3.24
N GLN A 335 0.15 45.50 -2.14
CA GLN A 335 0.74 45.75 -0.82
C GLN A 335 2.26 45.58 -0.85
N LYS A 336 2.78 44.57 -1.55
CA LYS A 336 4.23 44.35 -1.71
C LYS A 336 4.88 45.46 -2.55
N THR A 337 4.27 45.91 -3.65
CA THR A 337 4.74 47.05 -4.43
C THR A 337 4.68 48.37 -3.66
N LYS A 338 3.66 48.56 -2.81
CA LYS A 338 3.53 49.76 -1.96
C LYS A 338 4.59 49.78 -0.85
N LYS A 339 4.92 48.61 -0.29
CA LYS A 339 6.01 48.45 0.72
C LYS A 339 7.41 48.58 0.11
N GLN A 340 7.56 48.28 -1.18
CA GLN A 340 8.81 48.45 -1.95
C GLN A 340 8.99 49.85 -2.55
N ARG A 341 8.08 50.82 -2.30
CA ARG A 341 8.26 52.25 -2.65
C ARG A 341 9.29 52.97 -1.73
N LYS A 342 10.40 52.32 -1.37
CA LYS A 342 11.63 52.99 -0.98
C LYS A 342 12.65 52.75 -2.10
N LEU A 343 12.75 53.75 -2.98
CA LEU A 343 13.77 54.00 -4.00
C LEU A 343 14.48 52.77 -4.59
N LYS A 344 13.98 52.26 -5.72
CA LYS A 344 14.80 51.48 -6.66
C LYS A 344 14.97 52.30 -7.93
N PHE A 345 16.23 52.57 -8.30
CA PHE A 345 16.61 53.06 -9.62
C PHE A 345 15.91 52.19 -10.69
N LYS A 346 15.15 52.81 -11.59
CA LYS A 346 14.55 52.13 -12.74
C LYS A 346 15.66 51.75 -13.71
N VAL A 347 16.26 50.57 -13.52
CA VAL A 347 17.06 49.95 -14.58
C VAL A 347 16.09 49.59 -15.71
N ARG A 348 16.14 50.35 -16.80
CA ARG A 348 15.30 50.13 -17.98
C ARG A 348 15.94 49.02 -18.79
N TYR A 349 15.60 47.77 -18.51
CA TYR A 349 16.10 46.62 -19.27
C TYR A 349 15.65 46.74 -20.73
N ASP A 350 16.56 46.43 -21.66
CA ASP A 350 16.23 46.41 -23.08
C ASP A 350 15.11 45.38 -23.35
N LYS A 351 14.17 45.77 -24.21
CA LYS A 351 13.00 44.93 -24.55
C LYS A 351 13.44 43.63 -25.19
N LYS A 352 14.51 43.65 -26.01
CA LYS A 352 15.05 42.44 -26.64
C LYS A 352 15.63 41.48 -25.60
N THR A 353 16.38 42.00 -24.62
CA THR A 353 16.93 41.19 -23.53
C THR A 353 15.83 40.58 -22.66
N THR A 354 14.75 41.33 -22.39
CA THR A 354 13.61 40.83 -21.63
C THR A 354 12.86 39.74 -22.41
N LEU A 355 12.65 39.93 -23.72
CA LEU A 355 12.00 38.94 -24.58
C LEU A 355 12.83 37.65 -24.68
N LEU A 356 14.15 37.79 -24.84
CA LEU A 356 15.08 36.67 -24.86
C LEU A 356 15.07 35.91 -23.53
N ALA A 357 15.03 36.61 -22.39
CA ALA A 357 14.94 35.99 -21.07
C ALA A 357 13.65 35.17 -20.91
N TRP A 358 12.48 35.71 -21.31
CA TRP A 358 11.23 34.95 -21.29
C TRP A 358 11.25 33.76 -22.26
N ALA A 359 11.82 33.92 -23.46
CA ALA A 359 11.96 32.83 -24.43
C ALA A 359 12.83 31.68 -23.88
N LEU A 360 13.92 31.99 -23.18
CA LEU A 360 14.77 31.01 -22.52
C LEU A 360 14.10 30.34 -21.31
N LEU A 361 13.21 31.05 -20.60
CA LEU A 361 12.42 30.50 -19.49
C LEU A 361 11.18 29.72 -19.95
N LEU A 362 10.72 29.91 -21.18
CA LEU A 362 9.48 29.31 -21.68
C LEU A 362 9.46 27.78 -21.57
N PRO A 363 10.53 27.01 -21.89
CA PRO A 363 10.52 25.56 -21.72
C PRO A 363 10.30 25.12 -20.28
N ILE A 364 11.01 25.72 -19.32
CA ILE A 364 10.86 25.35 -17.90
C ILE A 364 9.50 25.79 -17.36
N MET A 365 8.98 26.94 -17.78
CA MET A 365 7.63 27.38 -17.42
C MET A 365 6.55 26.46 -17.97
N ALA A 366 6.69 26.00 -19.22
CA ALA A 366 5.75 25.05 -19.83
C ALA A 366 5.74 23.73 -19.05
N LEU A 367 6.91 23.20 -18.68
CA LEU A 367 7.02 22.00 -17.85
C LEU A 367 6.41 22.21 -16.46
N LEU A 368 6.66 23.34 -15.80
CA LEU A 368 6.06 23.65 -14.51
C LEU A 368 4.53 23.76 -14.60
N LEU A 369 4.01 24.40 -15.65
CA LEU A 369 2.58 24.51 -15.87
C LEU A 369 1.94 23.14 -16.12
N MET A 370 2.54 22.31 -16.96
CA MET A 370 2.03 21.00 -17.34
C MET A 370 2.09 19.97 -16.19
N PHE A 371 3.20 19.90 -15.47
CA PHE A 371 3.44 18.83 -14.49
C PHE A 371 3.14 19.21 -13.03
N TYR A 372 3.05 20.50 -12.70
CA TYR A 372 2.75 20.94 -11.33
C TYR A 372 1.44 21.73 -11.26
N VAL A 373 1.30 22.79 -12.06
CA VAL A 373 0.15 23.70 -11.94
C VAL A 373 -1.14 23.04 -12.42
N PHE A 374 -1.12 22.43 -13.61
CA PHE A 374 -2.29 21.76 -14.18
C PHE A 374 -2.83 20.63 -13.27
N PRO A 375 -2.01 19.68 -12.77
CA PRO A 375 -2.51 18.63 -11.87
C PRO A 375 -3.13 19.18 -10.58
N ILE A 376 -2.59 20.26 -10.01
CA ILE A 376 -3.16 20.89 -8.79
C ILE A 376 -4.58 21.42 -9.08
N PHE A 377 -4.74 22.17 -10.18
CA PHE A 377 -6.05 22.71 -10.55
C PHE A 377 -7.02 21.62 -10.98
N HIS A 378 -6.55 20.60 -11.70
CA HIS A 378 -7.37 19.45 -12.07
C HIS A 378 -7.83 18.68 -10.82
N ASN A 379 -6.95 18.49 -9.84
CA ASN A 379 -7.32 17.85 -8.57
C ASN A 379 -8.36 18.66 -7.78
N PHE A 380 -8.25 20.00 -7.78
CA PHE A 380 -9.29 20.87 -7.21
C PHE A 380 -10.60 20.80 -7.98
N TYR A 381 -10.56 20.63 -9.30
CA TYR A 381 -11.76 20.38 -10.09
C TYR A 381 -12.40 19.04 -9.72
N LEU A 382 -11.61 17.96 -9.65
CA LEU A 382 -12.11 16.63 -9.28
C LEU A 382 -12.73 16.61 -7.88
N SER A 383 -12.21 17.38 -6.92
CA SER A 383 -12.79 17.46 -5.57
C SER A 383 -14.19 18.09 -5.54
N LEU A 384 -14.62 18.73 -6.63
CA LEU A 384 -15.94 19.34 -6.81
C LEU A 384 -16.88 18.49 -7.69
N THR A 385 -16.46 17.28 -8.04
CA THR A 385 -17.20 16.34 -8.90
C THR A 385 -17.57 15.06 -8.16
N ASP A 386 -18.37 14.20 -8.78
CA ASP A 386 -18.66 12.83 -8.33
C ASP A 386 -17.76 11.77 -8.99
N TYR A 387 -16.57 12.17 -9.49
CA TYR A 387 -15.63 11.26 -10.14
C TYR A 387 -15.23 10.08 -9.24
N SER A 388 -15.51 8.87 -9.71
CA SER A 388 -15.31 7.62 -8.96
C SER A 388 -15.04 6.44 -9.90
N GLY A 389 -14.73 5.28 -9.34
CA GLY A 389 -14.60 4.03 -10.10
C GLY A 389 -15.90 3.59 -10.79
N ILE A 390 -17.06 4.09 -10.34
CA ILE A 390 -18.36 3.89 -11.00
C ILE A 390 -18.59 4.98 -12.06
N ASN A 391 -18.34 6.25 -11.72
CA ASN A 391 -18.53 7.39 -12.60
C ASN A 391 -17.21 7.83 -13.25
N LEU A 392 -16.63 6.97 -14.11
CA LEU A 392 -15.32 7.22 -14.75
C LEU A 392 -15.37 8.23 -15.91
N ARG A 393 -16.51 8.39 -16.57
CA ARG A 393 -16.65 9.29 -17.73
C ARG A 393 -17.85 10.22 -17.65
N ASP A 394 -18.96 9.74 -17.10
CA ASP A 394 -20.21 10.50 -16.95
C ASP A 394 -20.30 11.19 -15.57
N TYR A 395 -19.17 11.69 -15.06
CA TYR A 395 -19.14 12.44 -13.82
C TYR A 395 -19.52 13.91 -14.06
N GLY A 396 -20.24 14.49 -13.12
CA GLY A 396 -20.72 15.86 -13.12
C GLY A 396 -20.14 16.69 -11.98
N LEU A 397 -20.45 17.99 -12.02
CA LEU A 397 -20.15 18.89 -10.91
C LEU A 397 -21.20 18.72 -9.81
N ILE A 398 -20.72 18.56 -8.57
CA ILE A 398 -21.56 18.45 -7.35
C ILE A 398 -21.25 19.57 -6.35
N GLY A 399 -20.38 20.51 -6.71
CA GLY A 399 -20.00 21.64 -5.86
C GLY A 399 -19.24 21.19 -4.62
N LEU A 400 -19.64 21.70 -3.44
CA LEU A 400 -18.96 21.39 -2.17
C LEU A 400 -19.45 20.11 -1.49
N GLY A 401 -20.23 19.26 -2.16
CA GLY A 401 -20.82 18.05 -1.56
C GLY A 401 -19.79 17.14 -0.89
N ASN A 402 -18.65 16.92 -1.55
CA ASN A 402 -17.54 16.14 -0.97
C ASN A 402 -16.97 16.79 0.30
N TYR A 403 -16.85 18.12 0.35
CA TYR A 403 -16.32 18.85 1.50
C TYR A 403 -17.29 18.77 2.68
N GLN A 404 -18.59 18.93 2.44
CA GLN A 404 -19.62 18.74 3.47
C GLN A 404 -19.50 17.35 4.07
N ARG A 405 -19.43 16.31 3.23
CA ARG A 405 -19.30 14.92 3.67
C ARG A 405 -18.06 14.67 4.53
N VAL A 406 -16.90 15.19 4.12
CA VAL A 406 -15.66 15.07 4.88
C VAL A 406 -15.74 15.81 6.22
N LEU A 407 -16.38 16.97 6.26
CA LEU A 407 -16.47 17.82 7.46
C LEU A 407 -17.61 17.45 8.42
N THR A 408 -18.60 16.66 8.00
CA THR A 408 -19.69 16.18 8.86
C THR A 408 -19.46 14.74 9.30
N ILE A 409 -19.38 13.81 8.35
CA ILE A 409 -19.26 12.37 8.61
C ILE A 409 -17.80 12.01 8.88
N GLY A 410 -16.88 12.56 8.10
CA GLY A 410 -15.45 12.19 8.13
C GLY A 410 -14.59 12.94 9.15
N ILE A 411 -15.14 13.89 9.91
CA ILE A 411 -14.33 14.88 10.66
C ILE A 411 -13.49 14.26 11.78
N ASN A 412 -14.05 13.28 12.50
CA ASN A 412 -13.33 12.62 13.59
C ASN A 412 -12.11 11.85 13.08
N GLY A 413 -12.26 11.14 11.95
CA GLY A 413 -11.17 10.45 11.28
C GLY A 413 -10.12 11.43 10.77
N LEU A 414 -10.56 12.51 10.10
CA LEU A 414 -9.69 13.56 9.59
C LEU A 414 -8.85 14.19 10.71
N LEU A 415 -9.46 14.56 11.84
CA LEU A 415 -8.77 15.19 12.97
C LEU A 415 -7.76 14.25 13.62
N SER A 416 -8.14 12.99 13.86
CA SER A 416 -7.24 11.99 14.45
C SER A 416 -6.01 11.74 13.57
N MET A 417 -6.22 11.52 12.26
CA MET A 417 -5.12 11.34 11.30
C MET A 417 -4.26 12.60 11.16
N SER A 418 -4.88 13.78 11.15
CA SER A 418 -4.17 15.07 11.08
C SER A 418 -3.26 15.26 12.29
N LEU A 419 -3.78 15.00 13.50
CA LEU A 419 -3.01 15.10 14.73
C LEU A 419 -1.82 14.14 14.72
N TRP A 420 -2.05 12.88 14.36
CA TRP A 420 -0.97 11.90 14.25
C TRP A 420 0.07 12.31 13.20
N THR A 421 -0.36 12.77 12.02
CA THR A 421 0.55 13.21 10.94
C THR A 421 1.43 14.38 11.39
N VAL A 422 0.86 15.35 12.12
CA VAL A 422 1.64 16.47 12.71
C VAL A 422 2.61 15.98 13.77
N ILE A 423 2.18 15.13 14.70
CA ILE A 423 3.04 14.57 15.75
C ILE A 423 4.19 13.77 15.14
N PHE A 424 3.90 12.93 14.16
CA PHE A 424 4.88 12.15 13.42
C PHE A 424 5.91 13.05 12.73
N ALA A 425 5.46 14.00 11.89
CA ALA A 425 6.34 14.87 11.14
C ALA A 425 7.20 15.74 12.07
N PHE A 426 6.61 16.28 13.14
CA PHE A 426 7.33 17.05 14.14
C PHE A 426 8.37 16.20 14.87
N SER A 427 8.01 15.00 15.32
CA SER A 427 8.89 14.10 16.06
C SER A 427 10.09 13.67 15.20
N VAL A 428 9.84 13.26 13.95
CA VAL A 428 10.92 12.88 13.03
C VAL A 428 11.87 14.05 12.81
N VAL A 429 11.37 15.26 12.53
CA VAL A 429 12.21 16.44 12.29
C VAL A 429 12.96 16.85 13.55
N ALA A 430 12.29 16.94 14.70
CA ALA A 430 12.89 17.38 15.96
C ALA A 430 14.00 16.43 16.42
N ILE A 431 13.73 15.12 16.42
CA ILE A 431 14.71 14.10 16.83
C ILE A 431 15.88 14.08 15.85
N SER A 432 15.61 14.10 14.54
CA SER A 432 16.67 14.08 13.51
C SER A 432 17.55 15.33 13.55
N PHE A 433 16.95 16.50 13.80
CA PHE A 433 17.68 17.75 13.94
C PHE A 433 18.58 17.75 15.17
N VAL A 434 18.04 17.36 16.33
CA VAL A 434 18.81 17.30 17.59
C VAL A 434 19.93 16.27 17.47
N PHE A 435 19.62 15.05 17.03
CA PHE A 435 20.59 13.97 16.89
C PHE A 435 21.66 14.28 15.84
N GLY A 436 21.25 14.77 14.67
CA GLY A 436 22.16 15.19 13.61
C GLY A 436 23.08 16.33 14.08
N THR A 437 22.56 17.29 14.85
CA THR A 437 23.36 18.39 15.41
C THR A 437 24.35 17.90 16.47
N ILE A 438 23.96 16.96 17.33
CA ILE A 438 24.88 16.33 18.29
C ILE A 438 26.04 15.66 17.54
N LEU A 439 25.75 14.84 16.53
CA LEU A 439 26.78 14.19 15.73
C LEU A 439 27.66 15.20 14.99
N ALA A 440 27.08 16.28 14.46
CA ALA A 440 27.84 17.35 13.82
C ALA A 440 28.85 17.99 14.77
N VAL A 441 28.45 18.32 16.01
CA VAL A 441 29.34 18.90 17.03
C VAL A 441 30.43 17.92 17.43
N VAL A 442 30.10 16.63 17.63
CA VAL A 442 31.08 15.59 17.96
C VAL A 442 32.13 15.48 16.85
N LEU A 443 31.69 15.39 15.60
CA LEU A 443 32.59 15.28 14.45
C LEU A 443 33.41 16.54 14.22
N ASP A 444 32.88 17.72 14.54
CA ASP A 444 33.60 19.00 14.43
C ASP A 444 34.77 19.07 15.41
N SER A 445 34.59 18.52 16.61
CA SER A 445 35.61 18.43 17.66
C SER A 445 36.61 17.28 17.48
N THR A 446 36.44 16.43 16.46
CA THR A 446 37.26 15.22 16.23
C THR A 446 38.35 15.46 15.18
N HIS A 447 39.45 14.68 15.22
CA HIS A 447 40.49 14.71 14.20
C HIS A 447 39.92 14.54 12.77
N ALA A 448 40.40 15.37 11.84
CA ALA A 448 39.83 15.51 10.50
C ALA A 448 39.72 14.19 9.71
N LYS A 449 40.72 13.29 9.81
CA LYS A 449 40.68 11.99 9.12
C LYS A 449 39.57 11.08 9.66
N ILE A 450 39.41 11.03 10.98
CA ILE A 450 38.38 10.25 11.66
C ILE A 450 37.00 10.83 11.33
N ALA A 451 36.84 12.14 11.46
CA ALA A 451 35.60 12.83 11.12
C ALA A 451 35.17 12.56 9.67
N LYS A 452 36.11 12.50 8.71
CA LYS A 452 35.82 12.18 7.31
C LYS A 452 35.24 10.76 7.13
N ILE A 453 35.82 9.76 7.81
CA ILE A 453 35.35 8.37 7.73
C ILE A 453 33.95 8.24 8.32
N TYR A 454 33.73 8.74 9.53
CA TYR A 454 32.42 8.66 10.19
C TYR A 454 31.33 9.44 9.43
N ARG A 455 31.67 10.58 8.80
CA ARG A 455 30.72 11.28 7.91
C ARG A 455 30.25 10.41 6.75
N ILE A 456 31.14 9.64 6.12
CA ILE A 456 30.76 8.75 5.02
C ILE A 456 29.82 7.66 5.54
N ILE A 457 30.16 7.02 6.65
CA ILE A 457 29.35 5.96 7.27
C ILE A 457 27.96 6.49 7.64
N TYR A 458 27.87 7.63 8.30
CA TYR A 458 26.59 8.18 8.75
C TYR A 458 25.74 8.76 7.62
N ILE A 459 26.29 9.03 6.43
CA ILE A 459 25.52 9.47 5.26
C ILE A 459 24.84 8.30 4.54
N LEU A 460 25.32 7.07 4.71
CA LEU A 460 24.78 5.88 4.02
C LEU A 460 23.25 5.73 4.11
N PRO A 461 22.60 5.91 5.29
CA PRO A 461 21.15 5.81 5.40
C PRO A 461 20.37 6.70 4.42
N TRP A 462 20.91 7.88 4.09
CA TRP A 462 20.27 8.86 3.22
C TRP A 462 20.52 8.58 1.73
N VAL A 463 21.58 7.84 1.39
CA VAL A 463 21.99 7.58 0.00
C VAL A 463 21.35 6.31 -0.57
N ILE A 464 21.03 5.33 0.29
CA ILE A 464 20.44 4.07 -0.16
C ILE A 464 18.97 4.30 -0.60
N PRO A 465 18.51 3.68 -1.70
CA PRO A 465 17.12 3.78 -2.15
C PRO A 465 16.11 3.41 -1.06
N THR A 466 15.19 4.34 -0.80
CA THR A 466 14.25 4.27 0.34
C THR A 466 13.41 2.99 0.35
N VAL A 467 12.94 2.52 -0.80
CA VAL A 467 12.05 1.34 -0.90
C VAL A 467 12.72 0.08 -0.35
N ILE A 468 13.92 -0.25 -0.85
CA ILE A 468 14.67 -1.45 -0.45
C ILE A 468 14.98 -1.39 1.05
N THR A 469 15.36 -0.20 1.53
CA THR A 469 15.70 -0.01 2.93
C THR A 469 14.48 -0.13 3.85
N LEU A 470 13.30 0.30 3.43
CA LEU A 470 12.07 0.12 4.21
C LEU A 470 11.65 -1.36 4.28
N LEU A 471 11.76 -2.10 3.17
CA LEU A 471 11.52 -3.55 3.16
C LEU A 471 12.53 -4.29 4.05
N MET A 472 13.81 -3.87 4.03
CA MET A 472 14.82 -4.38 4.95
C MET A 472 14.44 -4.12 6.41
N TRP A 473 14.08 -2.88 6.76
CA TRP A 473 13.63 -2.54 8.12
C TRP A 473 12.40 -3.32 8.55
N GLN A 474 11.46 -3.57 7.64
CA GLN A 474 10.29 -4.40 7.90
C GLN A 474 10.71 -5.82 8.33
N GLY A 475 11.65 -6.46 7.61
CA GLY A 475 12.19 -7.76 8.00
C GLY A 475 13.00 -7.74 9.30
N LEU A 476 13.80 -6.68 9.54
CA LEU A 476 14.59 -6.53 10.78
C LEU A 476 13.70 -6.38 12.03
N LEU A 477 12.56 -5.69 11.88
CA LEU A 477 11.59 -5.40 12.93
C LEU A 477 10.50 -6.48 13.05
N GLU A 478 10.60 -7.59 12.30
CA GLU A 478 9.63 -8.68 12.39
C GLU A 478 9.59 -9.26 13.81
N THR A 479 8.38 -9.55 14.30
CA THR A 479 8.19 -9.96 15.70
C THR A 479 8.81 -11.34 15.93
N GLN A 480 8.59 -12.26 15.00
CA GLN A 480 9.11 -13.62 15.04
C GLN A 480 10.28 -13.76 14.04
N GLY A 481 11.50 -13.90 14.57
CA GLY A 481 12.69 -14.12 13.74
C GLY A 481 13.34 -12.85 13.17
N GLY A 482 12.84 -11.65 13.46
CA GLY A 482 13.51 -10.40 13.10
C GLY A 482 14.83 -10.23 13.86
N LEU A 483 15.88 -9.77 13.17
CA LEU A 483 17.23 -9.63 13.74
C LEU A 483 17.24 -8.80 15.03
N ILE A 484 16.43 -7.75 15.12
CA ILE A 484 16.38 -6.88 16.29
C ILE A 484 15.88 -7.65 17.51
N ASN A 485 14.83 -8.45 17.35
CA ASN A 485 14.32 -9.30 18.43
C ASN A 485 15.27 -10.45 18.76
N GLN A 486 16.01 -11.00 17.79
CA GLN A 486 17.06 -11.99 18.07
C GLN A 486 18.17 -11.40 18.95
N ILE A 487 18.62 -10.18 18.63
CA ILE A 487 19.62 -9.47 19.44
C ILE A 487 19.07 -9.20 20.85
N LEU A 488 17.85 -8.70 20.97
CA LEU A 488 17.20 -8.48 22.27
C LEU A 488 17.07 -9.79 23.09
N GLY A 489 16.69 -10.88 22.43
CA GLY A 489 16.60 -12.21 23.04
C GLY A 489 17.95 -12.70 23.59
N ALA A 490 19.06 -12.38 22.93
CA ALA A 490 20.41 -12.70 23.43
C ALA A 490 20.75 -11.98 24.75
N PHE A 491 20.08 -10.86 25.05
CA PHE A 491 20.17 -10.14 26.33
C PHE A 491 19.04 -10.49 27.30
N GLY A 492 18.24 -11.53 27.02
CA GLY A 492 17.11 -11.97 27.84
C GLY A 492 15.87 -11.07 27.77
N ILE A 493 15.80 -10.16 26.79
CA ILE A 493 14.63 -9.29 26.59
C ILE A 493 13.60 -10.04 25.72
N PRO A 494 12.34 -10.18 26.16
CA PRO A 494 11.28 -10.79 25.35
C PRO A 494 11.09 -10.06 24.02
N GLY A 495 10.69 -10.80 22.97
CA GLY A 495 10.47 -10.24 21.63
C GLY A 495 9.48 -9.07 21.66
N VAL A 496 9.88 -7.94 21.08
CA VAL A 496 9.06 -6.73 21.05
C VAL A 496 8.18 -6.73 19.79
N PRO A 497 6.88 -6.44 19.92
CA PRO A 497 5.93 -6.36 18.81
C PRO A 497 6.08 -5.04 18.01
N TRP A 498 7.24 -4.84 17.37
CA TRP A 498 7.64 -3.55 16.78
C TRP A 498 6.66 -2.97 15.76
N LEU A 499 5.99 -3.82 14.99
CA LEU A 499 5.05 -3.43 13.93
C LEU A 499 3.60 -3.80 14.24
N THR A 500 3.35 -4.62 15.27
CA THR A 500 2.03 -5.18 15.58
C THR A 500 1.35 -4.52 16.76
N ASN A 501 2.12 -3.96 17.69
CA ASN A 501 1.55 -3.16 18.76
C ASN A 501 1.41 -1.70 18.28
N PRO A 502 0.25 -1.04 18.47
CA PRO A 502 0.02 0.32 17.96
C PRO A 502 1.04 1.35 18.44
N LEU A 503 1.45 1.29 19.71
CA LEU A 503 2.43 2.22 20.26
C LEU A 503 3.82 1.93 19.71
N MET A 504 4.22 0.66 19.70
CA MET A 504 5.52 0.28 19.14
C MET A 504 5.61 0.56 17.66
N ALA A 505 4.56 0.33 16.86
CA ALA A 505 4.54 0.68 15.44
C ALA A 505 4.72 2.17 15.19
N LYS A 506 4.07 3.03 16.00
CA LYS A 506 4.28 4.48 15.98
C LYS A 506 5.71 4.87 16.34
N ILE A 507 6.30 4.22 17.34
CA ILE A 507 7.70 4.47 17.74
C ILE A 507 8.66 4.01 16.65
N SER A 508 8.49 2.78 16.15
CA SER A 508 9.30 2.17 15.08
C SER A 508 9.29 3.02 13.82
N THR A 509 8.12 3.46 13.37
CA THR A 509 8.00 4.34 12.18
C THR A 509 8.73 5.66 12.38
N ILE A 510 8.65 6.29 13.55
CA ILE A 510 9.44 7.49 13.87
C ILE A 510 10.94 7.17 13.85
N LEU A 511 11.38 6.10 14.52
CA LEU A 511 12.81 5.75 14.62
C LEU A 511 13.44 5.44 13.26
N VAL A 512 12.76 4.65 12.43
CA VAL A 512 13.22 4.34 11.07
C VAL A 512 13.32 5.63 10.26
N MET A 513 12.32 6.51 10.32
CA MET A 513 12.34 7.76 9.55
C MET A 513 13.36 8.78 10.09
N VAL A 514 13.65 8.74 11.40
CA VAL A 514 14.77 9.47 12.00
C VAL A 514 16.10 8.94 11.48
N TRP A 515 16.27 7.61 11.38
CA TRP A 515 17.47 6.98 10.85
C TRP A 515 17.77 7.42 9.40
N PHE A 516 16.73 7.63 8.57
CA PHE A 516 16.88 8.22 7.23
C PHE A 516 17.22 9.72 7.25
N SER A 517 16.71 10.46 8.24
CA SER A 517 16.66 11.93 8.20
C SER A 517 17.78 12.63 8.96
N PHE A 518 18.33 12.00 10.01
CA PHE A 518 19.42 12.59 10.79
C PHE A 518 20.70 12.89 9.96
N PRO A 519 21.08 12.12 8.92
CA PRO A 519 22.30 12.40 8.18
C PRO A 519 22.24 13.75 7.44
N TYR A 520 21.07 14.09 6.91
CA TYR A 520 20.80 15.37 6.26
C TYR A 520 21.07 16.53 7.23
N PHE A 521 20.51 16.47 8.44
CA PHE A 521 20.73 17.51 9.45
C PHE A 521 22.18 17.54 9.97
N MET A 522 22.81 16.38 10.12
CA MET A 522 24.23 16.29 10.51
C MET A 522 25.11 17.03 9.51
N VAL A 523 24.96 16.77 8.20
CA VAL A 523 25.80 17.38 7.17
C VAL A 523 25.63 18.89 7.12
N ILE A 524 24.39 19.37 7.19
CA ILE A 524 24.08 20.80 7.12
C ILE A 524 24.52 21.52 8.40
N ALA A 525 24.24 20.95 9.57
CA ALA A 525 24.69 21.50 10.85
C ALA A 525 26.21 21.58 10.89
N PHE A 526 26.91 20.53 10.45
CA PHE A 526 28.38 20.51 10.37
C PHE A 526 28.92 21.63 9.47
N GLY A 527 28.31 21.85 8.31
CA GLY A 527 28.67 22.96 7.41
C GLY A 527 28.46 24.33 8.07
N TYR A 528 27.34 24.50 8.78
CA TYR A 528 27.01 25.77 9.42
C TYR A 528 27.84 26.05 10.68
N LEU A 529 28.23 25.03 11.45
CA LEU A 529 29.09 25.18 12.63
C LEU A 529 30.37 25.97 12.31
N LYS A 530 30.93 25.81 11.10
CA LYS A 530 32.11 26.55 10.64
C LYS A 530 31.91 28.06 10.49
N SER A 531 30.67 28.53 10.41
CA SER A 531 30.34 29.95 10.31
C SER A 531 30.17 30.63 11.67
N ILE A 532 30.11 29.87 12.77
CA ILE A 532 29.95 30.43 14.12
C ILE A 532 31.33 30.93 14.59
N PRO A 533 31.51 32.23 14.91
CA PRO A 533 32.79 32.76 15.38
C PRO A 533 33.27 32.05 16.65
N LYS A 534 34.58 31.79 16.74
CA LYS A 534 35.19 31.10 17.88
C LYS A 534 35.02 31.85 19.21
N ASP A 535 34.96 33.18 19.15
CA ASP A 535 34.83 34.08 20.30
C ASP A 535 33.61 33.73 21.18
N TYR A 536 32.50 33.26 20.59
CA TYR A 536 31.32 32.82 21.35
C TYR A 536 31.63 31.61 22.24
N TYR A 537 32.50 30.71 21.79
CA TYR A 537 32.89 29.52 22.54
C TYR A 537 33.93 29.86 23.61
N GLU A 538 34.91 30.69 23.27
CA GLU A 538 35.99 31.10 24.17
C GLU A 538 35.44 31.93 25.34
N ALA A 539 34.57 32.91 25.06
CA ALA A 539 33.91 33.70 26.10
C ALA A 539 33.10 32.82 27.06
N ALA A 540 32.32 31.86 26.53
CA ALA A 540 31.54 30.96 27.37
C ALA A 540 32.41 30.06 28.26
N VAL A 541 33.56 29.60 27.77
CA VAL A 541 34.51 28.79 28.56
C VAL A 541 35.16 29.64 29.65
N ILE A 542 35.50 30.91 29.38
CA ILE A 542 36.00 31.86 30.38
C ILE A 542 34.97 32.09 31.49
N ASP A 543 33.68 32.15 31.14
CA ASP A 543 32.55 32.26 32.09
C ASP A 543 32.23 30.94 32.84
N GLY A 544 33.02 29.89 32.65
CA GLY A 544 32.86 28.60 33.34
C GLY A 544 31.78 27.69 32.75
N ALA A 545 31.31 27.94 31.53
CA ALA A 545 30.29 27.11 30.88
C ALA A 545 30.85 25.73 30.47
N ASN A 546 30.14 24.66 30.83
CA ASN A 546 30.46 23.31 30.38
C ASN A 546 29.95 23.04 28.95
N LYS A 547 30.42 21.94 28.32
CA LYS A 547 30.05 21.56 26.94
C LYS A 547 28.53 21.42 26.74
N LYS A 548 27.80 20.91 27.75
CA LYS A 548 26.34 20.77 27.69
C LYS A 548 25.65 22.14 27.65
N TYR A 549 26.13 23.09 28.44
CA TYR A 549 25.65 24.47 28.42
C TYR A 549 25.91 25.13 27.07
N ILE A 550 27.15 25.04 26.56
CA ILE A 550 27.52 25.58 25.25
C ILE A 550 26.63 25.00 24.14
N PHE A 551 26.39 23.69 24.14
CA PHE A 551 25.50 23.05 23.19
C PHE A 551 24.05 23.59 23.28
N LEU A 552 23.44 23.52 24.46
CA LEU A 552 22.02 23.85 24.64
C LEU A 552 21.70 25.36 24.54
N LYS A 553 22.64 26.22 24.94
CA LYS A 553 22.41 27.67 25.07
C LYS A 553 23.04 28.49 23.94
N ILE A 554 24.07 27.98 23.26
CA ILE A 554 24.77 28.69 22.18
C ILE A 554 24.54 27.98 20.84
N ILE A 555 25.04 26.75 20.70
CA ILE A 555 25.06 26.05 19.40
C ILE A 555 23.65 25.75 18.89
N LEU A 556 22.83 25.04 19.69
CA LEU A 556 21.52 24.57 19.27
C LEU A 556 20.57 25.72 18.92
N PRO A 557 20.48 26.83 19.70
CA PRO A 557 19.66 27.98 19.33
C PRO A 557 20.15 28.70 18.07
N LEU A 558 21.47 28.84 17.87
CA LEU A 558 22.03 29.47 16.67
C LEU A 558 21.72 28.63 15.42
N LEU A 559 21.94 27.31 15.49
CA LEU A 559 21.62 26.40 14.40
C LEU A 559 20.13 26.33 14.11
N PHE A 560 19.28 26.26 15.14
CA PHE A 560 17.83 26.26 14.95
C PHE A 560 17.36 27.51 14.18
N ARG A 561 17.90 28.70 14.51
CA ARG A 561 17.57 29.94 13.81
C ARG A 561 18.05 29.94 12.37
N ALA A 562 19.29 29.52 12.15
CA ALA A 562 19.89 29.47 10.83
C ALA A 562 19.21 28.46 9.89
N LEU A 563 18.84 27.32 10.45
CA LEU A 563 18.30 26.18 9.71
C LEU A 563 16.78 26.14 9.70
N LEU A 564 16.10 27.17 10.23
CA LEU A 564 14.64 27.24 10.29
C LEU A 564 13.96 27.02 8.92
N PRO A 565 14.43 27.60 7.79
CA PRO A 565 13.85 27.30 6.47
C PRO A 565 13.95 25.82 6.10
N MET A 566 15.06 25.17 6.42
CA MET A 566 15.29 23.75 6.16
C MET A 566 14.42 22.88 7.06
N LEU A 567 14.24 23.26 8.33
CA LEU A 567 13.33 22.58 9.26
C LEU A 567 11.87 22.65 8.78
N ILE A 568 11.43 23.80 8.27
CA ILE A 568 10.09 23.97 7.67
C ILE A 568 9.94 23.04 6.45
N MET A 569 10.94 23.03 5.56
CA MET A 569 10.93 22.16 4.39
C MET A 569 10.89 20.67 4.79
N SER A 570 11.73 20.26 5.75
CA SER A 570 11.75 18.90 6.26
C SER A 570 10.44 18.51 6.94
N PHE A 571 9.77 19.43 7.63
CA PHE A 571 8.44 19.16 8.19
C PHE A 571 7.42 18.88 7.08
N ILE A 572 7.40 19.70 6.02
CA ILE A 572 6.50 19.50 4.87
C ILE A 572 6.76 18.15 4.19
N MET A 573 8.03 17.77 4.04
CA MET A 573 8.44 16.47 3.51
C MET A 573 7.94 15.32 4.40
N GLN A 574 8.13 15.41 5.73
CA GLN A 574 7.71 14.35 6.63
C GLN A 574 6.18 14.29 6.83
N PHE A 575 5.49 15.41 6.70
CA PHE A 575 4.03 15.45 6.70
C PHE A 575 3.43 14.65 5.53
N ASN A 576 4.13 14.60 4.39
CA ASN A 576 3.73 13.83 3.20
C ASN A 576 4.56 12.54 3.03
N GLN A 577 5.05 11.94 4.12
CA GLN A 577 5.93 10.78 4.06
C GLN A 577 5.19 9.50 3.68
N PHE A 578 5.00 9.26 2.39
CA PHE A 578 4.37 8.03 1.90
C PHE A 578 5.20 6.77 2.19
N GLY A 579 6.50 6.88 2.42
CA GLY A 579 7.37 5.73 2.76
C GLY A 579 6.90 4.95 3.99
N VAL A 580 6.19 5.58 4.94
CA VAL A 580 5.60 4.88 6.09
C VAL A 580 4.67 3.75 5.65
N TYR A 581 3.94 3.93 4.54
CA TYR A 581 3.04 2.90 4.00
C TYR A 581 3.79 1.62 3.60
N MET A 582 5.04 1.70 3.15
CA MET A 582 5.81 0.50 2.81
C MET A 582 6.26 -0.28 4.05
N LEU A 583 6.41 0.40 5.20
CA LEU A 583 6.86 -0.22 6.44
C LEU A 583 5.70 -0.95 7.16
N THR A 584 4.52 -0.32 7.24
CA THR A 584 3.40 -0.81 8.05
C THR A 584 2.09 -0.97 7.28
N GLN A 585 1.99 -0.43 6.06
CA GLN A 585 0.75 -0.33 5.27
C GLN A 585 -0.40 0.35 6.05
N GLY A 586 -0.06 1.29 6.94
CA GLY A 586 -1.01 1.97 7.82
C GLY A 586 -1.30 1.23 9.13
N GLY A 587 -0.94 -0.06 9.24
CA GLY A 587 -1.19 -0.88 10.42
C GLY A 587 -0.41 -0.48 11.69
N PRO A 588 -0.69 -1.11 12.84
CA PRO A 588 -1.76 -2.07 13.11
C PRO A 588 -3.16 -1.52 12.89
N ALA A 589 -4.12 -2.40 12.64
CA ALA A 589 -5.52 -2.02 12.47
C ALA A 589 -6.10 -1.35 13.73
N SER A 590 -7.11 -0.51 13.53
CA SER A 590 -7.93 -0.01 14.62
C SER A 590 -8.85 -1.12 15.16
N ASP A 591 -9.29 -1.01 16.42
CA ASP A 591 -10.28 -1.94 17.01
C ASP A 591 -11.62 -1.91 16.27
N ILE A 592 -11.95 -0.72 15.74
CA ILE A 592 -13.14 -0.48 14.94
C ILE A 592 -12.74 -0.65 13.49
N LEU A 593 -13.35 -1.61 12.82
CA LEU A 593 -13.03 -1.90 11.44
C LEU A 593 -13.44 -0.71 10.54
N GLY A 594 -12.67 -0.43 9.48
CA GLY A 594 -12.89 0.72 8.59
C GLY A 594 -12.30 2.06 9.08
N ASN A 595 -11.84 2.16 10.32
CA ASN A 595 -11.04 3.30 10.78
C ASN A 595 -9.59 3.22 10.22
N PRO A 596 -8.92 4.37 10.05
CA PRO A 596 -7.49 4.39 9.71
C PRO A 596 -6.67 3.58 10.74
N GLY A 597 -5.62 2.92 10.25
CA GLY A 597 -4.71 2.18 11.10
C GLY A 597 -3.85 3.09 11.97
N ALA A 598 -3.16 2.50 12.94
CA ALA A 598 -2.42 3.23 13.96
C ALA A 598 -1.27 4.10 13.40
N THR A 599 -0.74 3.76 12.23
CA THR A 599 0.37 4.51 11.60
C THR A 599 -0.04 5.24 10.33
N ASP A 600 -1.32 5.19 9.95
CA ASP A 600 -1.83 5.88 8.76
C ASP A 600 -1.62 7.40 8.86
N LEU A 601 -0.94 7.96 7.86
CA LEU A 601 -0.82 9.38 7.65
C LEU A 601 -1.94 9.86 6.73
N LEU A 602 -2.20 11.17 6.71
CA LEU A 602 -3.18 11.75 5.79
C LEU A 602 -2.92 11.36 4.32
N ILE A 603 -1.65 11.29 3.91
CA ILE A 603 -1.28 10.90 2.54
C ILE A 603 -1.55 9.41 2.25
N THR A 604 -1.37 8.52 3.24
CA THR A 604 -1.65 7.08 3.06
C THR A 604 -3.15 6.83 3.02
N TYR A 605 -3.93 7.58 3.81
CA TYR A 605 -5.38 7.56 3.75
C TYR A 605 -5.93 8.04 2.39
N VAL A 606 -5.37 9.11 1.83
CA VAL A 606 -5.70 9.58 0.46
C VAL A 606 -5.43 8.47 -0.56
N PHE A 607 -4.27 7.81 -0.46
CA PHE A 607 -3.90 6.71 -1.34
C PHE A 607 -4.90 5.55 -1.25
N ASN A 608 -5.20 5.08 -0.04
CA ASN A 608 -6.18 4.00 0.18
C ASN A 608 -7.57 4.38 -0.35
N THR A 609 -8.00 5.62 -0.13
CA THR A 609 -9.29 6.12 -0.65
C THR A 609 -9.32 6.12 -2.18
N ALA A 610 -8.25 6.58 -2.83
CA ALA A 610 -8.16 6.65 -4.28
C ALA A 610 -8.03 5.26 -4.93
N PHE A 611 -7.16 4.40 -4.42
CA PHE A 611 -6.76 3.18 -5.12
C PHE A 611 -7.46 1.92 -4.59
N ASN A 612 -7.76 1.84 -3.29
CA ASN A 612 -8.44 0.66 -2.72
C ASN A 612 -9.97 0.81 -2.83
N THR A 613 -10.51 2.01 -2.57
CA THR A 613 -11.97 2.24 -2.65
C THR A 613 -12.43 2.91 -3.96
N LYS A 614 -11.49 3.33 -4.82
CA LYS A 614 -11.78 4.00 -6.11
C LYS A 614 -12.66 5.26 -5.97
N ARG A 615 -12.62 5.93 -4.82
CA ARG A 615 -13.37 7.17 -4.54
C ARG A 615 -12.50 8.39 -4.84
N TYR A 616 -12.20 8.59 -6.12
CA TYR A 616 -11.21 9.58 -6.57
C TYR A 616 -11.56 11.02 -6.17
N ALA A 617 -12.81 11.46 -6.32
CA ALA A 617 -13.22 12.81 -5.95
C ALA A 617 -13.07 13.10 -4.45
N ILE A 618 -13.39 12.12 -3.60
CA ILE A 618 -13.21 12.22 -2.14
C ILE A 618 -11.72 12.26 -1.78
N ALA A 619 -10.90 11.42 -2.42
CA ALA A 619 -9.44 11.47 -2.24
C ALA A 619 -8.84 12.82 -2.69
N ALA A 620 -9.38 13.40 -3.76
CA ALA A 620 -9.04 14.75 -4.22
C ALA A 620 -9.43 15.81 -3.18
N THR A 621 -10.61 15.70 -2.56
CA THR A 621 -11.04 16.57 -1.45
C THR A 621 -10.06 16.53 -0.27
N TYR A 622 -9.68 15.34 0.20
CA TYR A 622 -8.67 15.21 1.25
C TYR A 622 -7.32 15.81 0.82
N SER A 623 -6.90 15.59 -0.43
CA SER A 623 -5.67 16.17 -0.99
C SER A 623 -5.69 17.71 -1.01
N VAL A 624 -6.84 18.31 -1.35
CA VAL A 624 -7.00 19.78 -1.30
C VAL A 624 -6.93 20.29 0.15
N ILE A 625 -7.55 19.60 1.11
CA ILE A 625 -7.48 19.96 2.53
C ILE A 625 -6.02 19.91 3.03
N ILE A 626 -5.29 18.84 2.70
CA ILE A 626 -3.86 18.70 2.99
C ILE A 626 -3.07 19.85 2.38
N PHE A 627 -3.29 20.16 1.10
CA PHE A 627 -2.61 21.24 0.42
C PHE A 627 -2.84 22.59 1.10
N VAL A 628 -4.09 22.91 1.47
CA VAL A 628 -4.43 24.15 2.18
C VAL A 628 -3.73 24.21 3.53
N PHE A 629 -3.74 23.11 4.30
CA PHE A 629 -3.05 23.03 5.58
C PHE A 629 -1.54 23.30 5.44
N VAL A 630 -0.88 22.60 4.52
CA VAL A 630 0.56 22.73 4.26
C VAL A 630 0.91 24.13 3.75
N ALA A 631 0.09 24.70 2.87
CA ALA A 631 0.29 26.05 2.35
C ALA A 631 0.16 27.12 3.46
N VAL A 632 -0.86 27.02 4.30
CA VAL A 632 -1.07 27.93 5.46
C VAL A 632 0.09 27.80 6.44
N PHE A 633 0.51 26.57 6.76
CA PHE A 633 1.66 26.30 7.63
C PHE A 633 2.94 26.93 7.06
N ALA A 634 3.26 26.65 5.79
CA ALA A 634 4.46 27.16 5.13
C ALA A 634 4.50 28.69 5.10
N LEU A 635 3.41 29.33 4.67
CA LEU A 635 3.31 30.79 4.59
C LEU A 635 3.43 31.44 5.97
N THR A 636 2.82 30.85 7.00
CA THR A 636 2.89 31.36 8.37
C THR A 636 4.32 31.26 8.91
N MET A 637 4.96 30.11 8.77
CA MET A 637 6.33 29.90 9.25
C MET A 637 7.36 30.75 8.50
N MET A 638 7.21 30.91 7.17
CA MET A 638 8.06 31.81 6.39
C MET A 638 7.90 33.28 6.81
N ARG A 639 6.67 33.73 7.10
CA ARG A 639 6.43 35.10 7.61
C ARG A 639 7.04 35.33 8.99
N ILE A 640 6.95 34.35 9.88
CA ILE A 640 7.60 34.41 11.21
C ILE A 640 9.12 34.49 11.04
N ASN A 641 9.68 33.69 10.12
CA ASN A 641 11.11 33.73 9.83
C ASN A 641 11.57 35.11 9.30
N GLN A 642 10.81 35.70 8.36
CA GLN A 642 11.13 37.03 7.81
C GLN A 642 11.09 38.14 8.86
N LYS A 643 10.07 38.16 9.74
CA LYS A 643 9.94 39.15 10.82
C LYS A 643 11.05 39.07 11.87
N ARG A 644 11.71 37.92 12.01
CA ARG A 644 12.84 37.73 12.95
C ARG A 644 14.18 38.15 12.36
N LEU A 645 14.30 38.21 11.03
CA LEU A 645 15.50 38.66 10.32
C LEU A 645 15.49 40.17 10.03
N SER A 646 14.32 40.81 10.05
CA SER A 646 14.13 42.26 10.01
C SER A 646 14.12 42.86 11.40
#